data_AF-A0A3S0AXQ3-F1
#
_entry.id   AF-A0A3S0AXQ3-F1
#
_cell.length_a   1.000
_cell.length_b   1.000
_cell.length_c   1.000
_cell.angle_alpha   90.00
_cell.angle_beta   90.00
_cell.angle_gamma   90.00
#
_symmetry.space_group_name_H-M   'P 1'
#
loop_
_entity.id
_entity.type
_entity.pdbx_description
1 polymer ?
#
loop_
_entity_poly.entity_id
_entity_poly.type
_entity_poly.pdbx_seq_one_letter_code
_entity_poly.pdbx_strand_id
1 'polypeptide(L)'
;MFLFLFLRTGTAQEYRQLSEEDKWKVRLQSRILVDFDQVTPTNLPSLLNSTSPLAVLISGYKEIQQPLLQQLLTKKDSVVILTDDELDLKWPEDIWVPKISLQDVEVLKFNSLHKESEEIKFKKLKELGALYLPNEEMVADSIFMDIWRKSARMPNFIKVDPEFIGRADSIIVKLNTRSKVFGAVRSKDGLLAEVYFKRPKNLVANGYFSMPIDLKASLPVFVPHKAGYYFSPDIIFTTPENRDNLKEFTGFPLDFEYGLTDYFVFGTDIRNIARKNNRELIANNIAIKEDPLHAKVGFFSNGAYLDAGLDSRNALQGSFTISAWVKPTVLNENNSILGKGENFVLKLHNGLLTFTMAGVKDYISKASPVPLGKWTHVALVHSKVNNELLFFVNGQPTDNIKLIEDYDTSDYNILIGSNLWQEFFNGYLGSIKIWERELNANEIRKEYQGLVGKVPEWQSNTIVVWLILGAVVLVFMLWWLWSRNKLGSNNKLVLSRLPKKERSSHGIGTQESYPEKILCFGSLRILTEDGQDIAKRLSPKLKQLFVIVLLHSIGDKKGISTKKLTESLWPGVEPKNAKNTRGTNIQNLRAILSASNEINLTFKDKNWFLELGTNCYCDYQEVLDLKHELGSEDRTRSFLEFRLPKLLAILKEGRFLANMSDSWLDPFVEKMSNSIIELCWELSNKLDADAHSVLLYDLASVMYIYDDLNENALQIKLQILIGQGKLSLARTVYDNFVKLYEKIYGESYALRFEEMVINNSSENQ
;
A
#
# COMPACT_ATOMS: atom_id res chain seq x y z
N MET A 1 21.05 11.73 -28.71
CA MET A 1 21.93 12.85 -28.33
C MET A 1 21.16 14.16 -28.50
N PHE A 2 20.39 14.56 -27.49
CA PHE A 2 19.67 15.86 -27.46
C PHE A 2 20.41 16.77 -26.49
N LEU A 3 21.03 17.82 -27.03
CA LEU A 3 21.71 18.87 -26.27
C LEU A 3 20.63 19.77 -25.61
N PHE A 4 20.42 19.64 -24.30
CA PHE A 4 19.71 20.66 -23.53
C PHE A 4 20.70 21.77 -23.15
N LEU A 5 20.70 22.86 -23.92
CA LEU A 5 21.30 24.13 -23.53
C LEU A 5 20.41 24.77 -22.46
N PHE A 6 20.80 24.66 -21.19
CA PHE A 6 20.23 25.47 -20.12
C PHE A 6 20.69 26.92 -20.27
N LEU A 7 19.86 27.76 -20.87
CA LEU A 7 19.92 29.21 -20.65
C LEU A 7 19.44 29.47 -19.21
N ARG A 8 20.38 29.67 -18.28
CA ARG A 8 20.07 30.21 -16.95
C ARG A 8 19.67 31.67 -17.12
N THR A 9 18.38 31.94 -17.27
CA THR A 9 17.85 33.29 -17.13
C THR A 9 17.69 33.57 -15.63
N GLY A 10 18.52 34.49 -15.10
CA GLY A 10 18.50 34.90 -13.71
C GLY A 10 17.16 35.57 -13.36
N THR A 11 16.28 34.82 -12.70
CA THR A 11 15.05 35.32 -12.09
C THR A 11 15.00 34.80 -10.67
N ALA A 12 14.60 35.64 -9.70
CA ALA A 12 14.28 35.16 -8.38
C ALA A 12 13.10 34.19 -8.52
N GLN A 13 13.28 32.95 -8.05
CA GLN A 13 12.28 31.89 -8.19
C GLN A 13 11.69 31.59 -6.83
N GLU A 14 10.37 31.61 -6.75
CA GLU A 14 9.64 31.15 -5.57
C GLU A 14 9.98 29.67 -5.33
N TYR A 15 10.30 29.32 -4.08
CA TYR A 15 10.78 28.00 -3.71
C TYR A 15 9.87 26.87 -4.19
N ARG A 16 8.56 27.12 -4.17
CA ARG A 16 7.53 26.15 -4.59
C ARG A 16 7.57 25.87 -6.11
N GLN A 17 8.09 26.81 -6.90
CA GLN A 17 8.23 26.71 -8.35
C GLN A 17 9.57 26.11 -8.79
N LEU A 18 10.53 25.92 -7.87
CA LEU A 18 11.79 25.28 -8.16
C LEU A 18 11.59 23.83 -8.61
N SER A 19 12.50 23.35 -9.48
CA SER A 19 12.62 21.93 -9.79
C SER A 19 12.93 21.12 -8.52
N GLU A 20 12.56 19.84 -8.47
CA GLU A 20 12.91 19.02 -7.31
C GLU A 20 14.43 18.89 -7.11
N GLU A 21 15.21 18.90 -8.20
CA GLU A 21 16.68 18.91 -8.13
C GLU A 21 17.20 20.15 -7.38
N ASP A 22 16.64 21.32 -7.71
CA ASP A 22 17.03 22.58 -7.07
C ASP A 22 16.53 22.66 -5.61
N LYS A 23 15.35 22.13 -5.32
CA LYS A 23 14.89 22.01 -3.93
C LYS A 23 15.80 21.10 -3.11
N TRP A 24 16.33 20.01 -3.68
CA TRP A 24 17.32 19.17 -3.01
C TRP A 24 18.63 19.91 -2.73
N LYS A 25 19.08 20.80 -3.62
CA LYS A 25 20.23 21.69 -3.35
C LYS A 25 19.96 22.60 -2.14
N VAL A 26 18.72 23.04 -1.95
CA VAL A 26 18.32 23.80 -0.74
C VAL A 26 18.28 22.91 0.50
N ARG A 27 17.64 21.73 0.41
CA ARG A 27 17.42 20.78 1.53
C ARG A 27 18.71 20.17 2.09
N LEU A 28 19.75 20.01 1.27
CA LEU A 28 21.00 19.31 1.63
C LEU A 28 22.14 20.23 2.07
N GLN A 29 21.86 21.53 2.17
CA GLN A 29 22.85 22.56 2.47
C GLN A 29 22.38 23.49 3.60
N SER A 30 23.23 23.62 4.61
CA SER A 30 23.13 24.62 5.68
C SER A 30 23.68 25.96 5.19
N ARG A 31 23.06 27.05 5.65
CA ARG A 31 23.40 28.44 5.30
C ARG A 31 23.44 29.30 6.55
N ILE A 32 24.32 30.30 6.54
CA ILE A 32 24.32 31.34 7.57
C ILE A 32 23.09 32.20 7.29
N LEU A 33 22.17 32.27 8.25
CA LEU A 33 21.00 33.12 8.17
C LEU A 33 21.26 34.41 8.91
N VAL A 34 21.24 35.53 8.20
CA VAL A 34 21.42 36.85 8.80
C VAL A 34 20.16 37.68 8.64
N ASP A 35 19.82 38.36 9.73
CA ASP A 35 18.76 39.35 9.72
C ASP A 35 19.21 40.58 8.94
N PHE A 36 18.52 40.92 7.86
CA PHE A 36 18.97 41.97 6.96
C PHE A 36 19.07 43.33 7.67
N ASP A 37 18.19 43.59 8.63
CA ASP A 37 18.21 44.83 9.43
C ASP A 37 19.42 44.92 10.37
N GLN A 38 20.10 43.81 10.63
CA GLN A 38 21.31 43.76 11.45
C GLN A 38 22.60 43.86 10.63
N VAL A 39 22.51 43.94 9.29
CA VAL A 39 23.68 44.10 8.43
C VAL A 39 24.14 45.55 8.45
N THR A 40 25.39 45.77 8.89
CA THR A 40 26.02 47.10 9.00
C THR A 40 27.32 47.12 8.19
N PRO A 41 27.85 48.30 7.85
CA PRO A 41 29.16 48.40 7.18
C PRO A 41 30.30 47.74 7.96
N THR A 42 30.18 47.60 9.29
CA THR A 42 31.20 46.98 10.15
C THR A 42 31.20 45.46 10.07
N ASN A 43 30.03 44.81 9.90
CA ASN A 43 29.93 43.35 9.82
C ASN A 43 29.86 42.81 8.38
N LEU A 44 29.57 43.67 7.39
CA LEU A 44 29.50 43.32 5.98
C LEU A 44 30.78 42.64 5.44
N PRO A 45 32.02 43.08 5.78
CA PRO A 45 33.22 42.38 5.33
C PRO A 45 33.28 40.92 5.80
N SER A 46 32.88 40.65 7.04
CA SER A 46 32.84 39.29 7.61
C SER A 46 31.82 38.40 6.89
N LEU A 47 30.66 38.96 6.51
CA LEU A 47 29.63 38.28 5.70
C LEU A 47 30.14 37.95 4.30
N LEU A 48 30.77 38.93 3.64
CA LEU A 48 31.27 38.76 2.28
C LEU A 48 32.44 37.76 2.22
N ASN A 49 33.32 37.79 3.23
CA ASN A 49 34.49 36.90 3.30
C ASN A 49 34.17 35.47 3.79
N SER A 50 32.97 35.22 4.31
CA SER A 50 32.52 33.87 4.68
C SER A 50 32.59 32.91 3.48
N THR A 51 33.02 31.68 3.71
CA THR A 51 33.09 30.64 2.66
C THR A 51 31.76 29.90 2.51
N SER A 52 30.91 29.95 3.52
CA SER A 52 29.60 29.30 3.55
C SER A 52 28.57 30.03 2.68
N PRO A 53 27.55 29.30 2.20
CA PRO A 53 26.43 29.91 1.52
C PRO A 53 25.60 30.75 2.49
N LEU A 54 25.03 31.83 1.97
CA LEU A 54 24.29 32.81 2.77
C LEU A 54 22.79 32.72 2.52
N ALA A 55 22.04 32.98 3.58
CA ALA A 55 20.62 33.23 3.55
C ALA A 55 20.33 34.55 4.27
N VAL A 56 19.38 35.30 3.75
CA VAL A 56 19.01 36.62 4.27
C VAL A 56 17.55 36.58 4.70
N LEU A 57 17.28 36.94 5.95
CA LEU A 57 15.94 37.17 6.46
C LEU A 57 15.56 38.63 6.21
N ILE A 58 14.49 38.86 5.45
CA ILE A 58 13.95 40.20 5.19
C ILE A 58 12.53 40.27 5.75
N SER A 59 12.33 41.17 6.72
CA SER A 59 11.04 41.44 7.35
C SER A 59 10.76 42.94 7.35
N GLY A 60 9.82 43.39 6.54
CA GLY A 60 9.50 44.81 6.37
C GLY A 60 10.49 45.52 5.44
N TYR A 61 10.63 45.03 4.21
CA TYR A 61 11.55 45.59 3.22
C TYR A 61 11.37 47.11 3.03
N LYS A 62 12.49 47.85 3.02
CA LYS A 62 12.53 49.30 2.72
C LYS A 62 13.40 49.54 1.50
N GLU A 63 12.95 50.32 0.51
CA GLU A 63 13.75 50.61 -0.71
C GLU A 63 15.17 51.14 -0.42
N ILE A 64 15.37 51.86 0.69
CA ILE A 64 16.68 52.38 1.11
C ILE A 64 17.75 51.29 1.31
N GLN A 65 17.31 50.04 1.48
CA GLN A 65 18.14 48.85 1.68
C GLN A 65 18.61 48.19 0.37
N GLN A 66 18.08 48.61 -0.78
CA GLN A 66 18.38 48.05 -2.10
C GLN A 66 19.87 48.02 -2.46
N PRO A 67 20.68 49.08 -2.23
CA PRO A 67 22.09 49.09 -2.63
C PRO A 67 22.92 48.04 -1.86
N LEU A 68 22.63 47.89 -0.57
CA LEU A 68 23.30 46.92 0.30
C LEU A 68 22.97 45.49 -0.12
N LEU A 69 21.71 45.23 -0.46
CA LEU A 69 21.27 43.92 -0.96
C LEU A 69 21.92 43.59 -2.32
N GLN A 70 21.99 44.54 -3.25
CA GLN A 70 22.68 44.36 -4.53
C GLN A 70 24.18 44.10 -4.36
N GLN A 71 24.84 44.79 -3.42
CA GLN A 71 26.24 44.56 -3.11
C GLN A 71 26.47 43.14 -2.56
N LEU A 72 25.54 42.62 -1.78
CA LEU A 72 25.61 41.26 -1.23
C LEU A 72 25.36 40.20 -2.32
N LEU A 73 24.37 40.43 -3.19
CA LEU A 73 24.06 39.54 -4.32
C LEU A 73 25.21 39.46 -5.32
N THR A 74 25.83 40.57 -5.70
CA THR A 74 26.92 40.59 -6.70
C THR A 74 28.22 39.92 -6.26
N LYS A 75 28.41 39.71 -4.96
CA LYS A 75 29.65 39.13 -4.39
C LYS A 75 29.54 37.64 -4.06
N LYS A 76 28.35 37.04 -4.20
CA LYS A 76 28.08 35.66 -3.80
C LYS A 76 27.37 34.93 -4.93
N ASP A 77 27.86 33.74 -5.28
CA ASP A 77 27.35 32.95 -6.41
C ASP A 77 25.90 32.45 -6.20
N SER A 78 25.44 32.40 -4.95
CA SER A 78 24.05 32.11 -4.60
C SER A 78 23.67 32.70 -3.24
N VAL A 79 22.47 33.27 -3.14
CA VAL A 79 21.90 33.81 -1.91
C VAL A 79 20.45 33.38 -1.81
N VAL A 80 20.06 32.82 -0.68
CA VAL A 80 18.67 32.45 -0.42
C VAL A 80 17.99 33.57 0.35
N ILE A 81 16.77 33.95 -0.05
CA ILE A 81 16.02 35.00 0.63
C ILE A 81 14.84 34.37 1.36
N LEU A 82 14.75 34.62 2.67
CA LEU A 82 13.62 34.24 3.51
C LEU A 82 12.78 35.48 3.72
N THR A 83 11.59 35.53 3.13
CA THR A 83 10.67 36.65 3.27
C THR A 83 9.26 36.25 2.88
N ASP A 84 8.27 36.88 3.51
CA ASP A 84 6.89 36.86 3.06
C ASP A 84 6.51 38.17 2.32
N ASP A 85 7.44 39.12 2.21
CA ASP A 85 7.22 40.40 1.55
C ASP A 85 7.35 40.26 0.02
N GLU A 86 6.65 41.15 -0.69
CA GLU A 86 6.92 41.37 -2.12
C GLU A 86 8.20 42.22 -2.26
N LEU A 87 9.13 41.74 -3.06
CA LEU A 87 10.39 42.41 -3.34
C LEU A 87 10.38 42.89 -4.79
N ASP A 88 10.10 44.18 -4.99
CA ASP A 88 10.19 44.81 -6.32
C ASP A 88 11.65 45.21 -6.61
N LEU A 89 12.45 44.21 -6.98
CA LEU A 89 13.90 44.34 -7.18
C LEU A 89 14.29 43.95 -8.60
N LYS A 90 15.21 44.72 -9.19
CA LYS A 90 15.99 44.26 -10.35
C LYS A 90 17.06 43.29 -9.88
N TRP A 91 16.83 42.01 -10.18
CA TRP A 91 17.76 40.93 -9.88
C TRP A 91 18.96 40.96 -10.84
N PRO A 92 20.19 40.75 -10.35
CA PRO A 92 21.35 40.62 -11.23
C PRO A 92 21.17 39.44 -12.19
N GLU A 93 21.55 39.65 -13.45
CA GLU A 93 21.61 38.56 -14.43
C GLU A 93 22.65 37.52 -13.96
N ASP A 94 22.37 36.23 -14.18
CA ASP A 94 23.22 35.07 -13.83
C ASP A 94 23.27 34.60 -12.35
N ILE A 95 22.51 35.20 -11.42
CA ILE A 95 22.52 34.78 -10.00
C ILE A 95 21.30 33.92 -9.66
N TRP A 96 21.53 32.78 -8.99
CA TRP A 96 20.46 31.94 -8.46
C TRP A 96 20.00 32.45 -7.09
N VAL A 97 18.77 32.98 -7.04
CA VAL A 97 18.18 33.57 -5.83
C VAL A 97 16.84 32.90 -5.49
N PRO A 98 16.85 31.76 -4.77
CA PRO A 98 15.63 31.16 -4.24
C PRO A 98 14.96 32.07 -3.20
N LYS A 99 13.67 32.33 -3.38
CA LYS A 99 12.83 33.01 -2.38
C LYS A 99 11.99 31.98 -1.63
N ILE A 100 12.06 32.00 -0.29
CA ILE A 100 11.42 31.03 0.60
C ILE A 100 10.51 31.78 1.58
N SER A 101 9.24 31.40 1.62
CA SER A 101 8.29 31.92 2.62
C SER A 101 8.67 31.45 4.02
N LEU A 102 8.48 32.30 5.02
CA LEU A 102 8.69 31.95 6.44
C LEU A 102 7.72 30.84 6.89
N GLN A 103 6.58 30.71 6.21
CA GLN A 103 5.61 29.66 6.46
C GLN A 103 6.13 28.28 6.08
N ASP A 104 7.08 28.18 5.15
CA ASP A 104 7.66 26.90 4.70
C ASP A 104 8.82 26.43 5.60
N VAL A 105 9.25 27.25 6.56
CA VAL A 105 10.38 26.99 7.46
C VAL A 105 9.93 26.71 8.90
N GLU A 106 10.43 25.64 9.51
CA GLU A 106 10.24 25.37 10.94
C GLU A 106 11.35 26.04 11.74
N VAL A 107 11.00 26.91 12.69
CA VAL A 107 11.97 27.59 13.54
C VAL A 107 12.11 26.86 14.87
N LEU A 108 13.33 26.46 15.21
CA LEU A 108 13.74 26.02 16.53
C LEU A 108 14.54 27.14 17.20
N LYS A 109 14.09 27.59 18.37
CA LYS A 109 14.84 28.53 19.21
C LYS A 109 15.58 27.74 20.26
N PHE A 110 16.89 27.87 20.30
CA PHE A 110 17.72 27.23 21.31
C PHE A 110 17.69 28.08 22.60
N ASN A 111 17.47 27.48 23.77
CA ASN A 111 17.55 28.17 25.06
C ASN A 111 18.54 27.40 25.97
N SER A 112 19.41 28.12 26.68
CA SER A 112 20.46 27.56 27.57
C SER A 112 19.94 26.69 28.73
N LEU A 113 18.63 26.72 29.00
CA LEU A 113 17.96 25.88 30.00
C LEU A 113 17.69 24.43 29.55
N HIS A 114 17.93 24.08 28.28
CA HIS A 114 17.79 22.72 27.77
C HIS A 114 19.00 21.85 28.17
N LYS A 115 19.14 21.57 29.46
CA LYS A 115 20.14 20.63 29.99
C LYS A 115 19.79 19.15 29.76
N GLU A 116 18.57 18.85 29.29
CA GLU A 116 18.14 17.49 28.96
C GLU A 116 17.89 17.34 27.46
N SER A 117 18.69 16.46 26.86
CA SER A 117 18.95 16.40 25.42
C SER A 117 17.81 15.85 24.54
N GLU A 118 16.65 15.49 25.07
CA GLU A 118 15.65 14.71 24.31
C GLU A 118 14.72 15.53 23.40
N GLU A 119 14.51 16.83 23.67
CA GLU A 119 13.44 17.58 22.99
C GLU A 119 13.84 18.39 21.76
N ILE A 120 15.11 18.73 21.58
CA ILE A 120 15.55 19.64 20.50
C ILE A 120 15.68 18.90 19.17
N LYS A 121 14.57 18.82 18.45
CA LYS A 121 14.50 18.30 17.07
C LYS A 121 13.38 18.98 16.29
N PHE A 122 13.51 18.99 14.97
CA PHE A 122 12.41 19.39 14.09
C PHE A 122 11.33 18.31 14.10
N LYS A 123 10.07 18.71 14.33
CA LYS A 123 8.94 17.77 14.49
C LYS A 123 7.86 17.97 13.44
N LYS A 124 7.82 19.13 12.77
CA LYS A 124 6.74 19.46 11.83
C LYS A 124 7.03 18.90 10.43
N LEU A 125 5.96 18.62 9.70
CA LEU A 125 5.98 18.29 8.27
C LEU A 125 6.28 19.53 7.40
N LYS A 126 7.30 20.31 7.77
CA LYS A 126 7.85 21.40 6.96
C LYS A 126 9.11 20.92 6.26
N GLU A 127 9.39 21.42 5.06
CA GLU A 127 10.54 20.93 4.28
C GLU A 127 11.88 21.44 4.80
N LEU A 128 11.88 22.64 5.41
CA LEU A 128 13.09 23.35 5.80
C LEU A 128 13.07 23.70 7.29
N GLY A 129 14.26 23.70 7.90
CA GLY A 129 14.44 24.03 9.31
C GLY A 129 15.40 25.20 9.52
N ALA A 130 15.03 26.12 10.40
CA ALA A 130 15.90 27.18 10.90
C ALA A 130 16.19 26.99 12.39
N LEU A 131 17.46 27.12 12.77
CA LEU A 131 17.92 27.11 14.15
C LEU A 131 18.34 28.52 14.56
N TYR A 132 17.70 29.06 15.59
CA TYR A 132 18.00 30.38 16.14
C TYR A 132 18.76 30.20 17.45
N LEU A 133 19.97 30.74 17.48
CA LEU A 133 20.87 30.65 18.64
C LEU A 133 20.86 32.01 19.37
N PRO A 134 20.57 32.05 20.68
CA PRO A 134 20.59 33.28 21.46
C PRO A 134 22.03 33.72 21.75
N ASN A 135 22.17 34.98 22.16
CA ASN A 135 23.44 35.71 22.34
C ASN A 135 24.34 35.21 23.47
N GLU A 136 23.97 34.14 24.16
CA GLU A 136 24.66 33.68 25.36
C GLU A 136 25.13 32.22 25.21
N GLU A 137 26.46 32.12 25.22
CA GLU A 137 27.29 30.91 25.30
C GLU A 137 27.42 30.00 24.06
N MET A 138 28.68 29.62 23.85
CA MET A 138 29.16 28.79 22.76
C MET A 138 28.47 27.43 22.70
N VAL A 139 27.57 27.24 21.74
CA VAL A 139 27.00 25.93 21.43
C VAL A 139 28.08 25.03 20.83
N ALA A 140 28.21 23.82 21.36
CA ALA A 140 29.16 22.81 20.90
C ALA A 140 28.74 22.27 19.52
N ASP A 141 29.72 21.96 18.66
CA ASP A 141 29.51 21.38 17.33
C ASP A 141 28.65 20.09 17.37
N SER A 142 28.74 19.33 18.47
CA SER A 142 27.97 18.10 18.70
C SER A 142 26.45 18.33 18.68
N ILE A 143 25.97 19.49 19.12
CA ILE A 143 24.54 19.80 19.20
C ILE A 143 23.91 19.87 17.80
N PHE A 144 24.61 20.45 16.82
CA PHE A 144 24.11 20.50 15.44
C PHE A 144 24.00 19.11 14.80
N MET A 145 24.98 18.24 15.09
CA MET A 145 24.96 16.86 14.63
C MET A 145 23.86 16.05 15.31
N ASP A 146 23.61 16.28 16.60
CA ASP A 146 22.53 15.65 17.33
C ASP A 146 21.16 16.09 16.81
N ILE A 147 20.97 17.39 16.57
CA ILE A 147 19.75 17.91 15.94
C ILE A 147 19.55 17.27 14.57
N TRP A 148 20.60 17.19 13.74
CA TRP A 148 20.49 16.56 12.41
C TRP A 148 20.06 15.09 12.52
N ARG A 149 20.73 14.30 13.36
CA ARG A 149 20.41 12.88 13.57
C ARG A 149 18.99 12.70 14.11
N LYS A 150 18.61 13.43 15.16
CA LYS A 150 17.30 13.31 15.83
C LYS A 150 16.14 13.81 14.98
N SER A 151 16.39 14.81 14.14
CA SER A 151 15.37 15.37 13.23
C SER A 151 15.26 14.61 11.91
N ALA A 152 16.18 13.67 11.65
CA ALA A 152 16.39 13.04 10.35
C ALA A 152 16.54 14.05 9.21
N ARG A 153 16.96 15.29 9.49
CA ARG A 153 17.19 16.34 8.50
C ARG A 153 18.13 17.40 9.03
N MET A 154 18.91 17.97 8.13
CA MET A 154 19.87 19.03 8.43
C MET A 154 19.17 20.35 8.79
N PRO A 155 19.72 21.16 9.72
CA PRO A 155 19.31 22.55 9.87
C PRO A 155 19.74 23.34 8.62
N ASN A 156 18.77 23.81 7.83
CA ASN A 156 19.03 24.52 6.56
C ASN A 156 19.51 25.94 6.79
N PHE A 157 19.02 26.58 7.86
CA PHE A 157 19.31 27.96 8.19
C PHE A 157 19.78 28.06 9.64
N ILE A 158 20.94 28.66 9.88
CA ILE A 158 21.46 28.87 11.23
C ILE A 158 21.56 30.37 11.44
N LYS A 159 20.67 30.92 12.28
CA LYS A 159 20.67 32.34 12.64
C LYS A 159 21.66 32.56 13.77
N VAL A 160 22.62 33.45 13.52
CA VAL A 160 23.62 33.90 14.49
C VAL A 160 23.73 35.40 14.47
N ASP A 161 24.14 35.96 15.60
CA ASP A 161 24.50 37.37 15.67
C ASP A 161 25.77 37.66 14.84
N PRO A 162 25.92 38.89 14.30
CA PRO A 162 26.99 39.21 13.37
C PRO A 162 28.42 38.95 13.88
N GLU A 163 28.64 39.07 15.19
CA GLU A 163 29.93 38.81 15.83
C GLU A 163 30.36 37.32 15.79
N PHE A 164 29.41 36.40 15.63
CA PHE A 164 29.66 34.95 15.60
C PHE A 164 29.71 34.35 14.20
N ILE A 165 29.60 35.17 13.14
CA ILE A 165 29.59 34.70 11.74
C ILE A 165 30.79 33.82 11.40
N GLY A 166 32.00 34.21 11.83
CA GLY A 166 33.21 33.42 11.54
C GLY A 166 33.18 32.01 12.12
N ARG A 167 32.56 31.83 13.29
CA ARG A 167 32.36 30.51 13.89
C ARG A 167 31.27 29.73 13.19
N ALA A 168 30.14 30.38 12.90
CA ALA A 168 29.04 29.76 12.16
C ALA A 168 29.51 29.25 10.80
N ASP A 169 30.40 29.99 10.12
CA ASP A 169 31.04 29.59 8.88
C ASP A 169 31.76 28.24 9.02
N SER A 170 32.60 28.09 10.05
CA SER A 170 33.32 26.84 10.30
C SER A 170 32.38 25.65 10.54
N ILE A 171 31.31 25.85 11.31
CA ILE A 171 30.33 24.80 11.62
C ILE A 171 29.55 24.41 10.35
N ILE A 172 29.10 25.38 9.57
CA ILE A 172 28.34 25.15 8.34
C ILE A 172 29.19 24.45 7.29
N VAL A 173 30.47 24.80 7.16
CA VAL A 173 31.42 24.08 6.30
C VAL A 173 31.48 22.60 6.73
N LYS A 174 31.60 22.30 8.03
CA LYS A 174 31.61 20.90 8.53
C LYS A 174 30.30 20.17 8.23
N LEU A 175 29.15 20.81 8.41
CA LEU A 175 27.84 20.23 8.13
C LEU A 175 27.65 19.94 6.63
N ASN A 176 28.05 20.87 5.77
CA ASN A 176 27.88 20.77 4.33
C ASN A 176 28.81 19.72 3.70
N THR A 177 30.06 19.63 4.18
CA THR A 177 31.06 18.67 3.70
C THR A 177 30.86 17.25 4.24
N ARG A 178 30.06 17.06 5.30
CA ARG A 178 29.77 15.72 5.83
C ARG A 178 29.01 14.89 4.81
N SER A 179 29.53 13.71 4.45
CA SER A 179 28.82 12.74 3.62
C SER A 179 27.48 12.37 4.25
N LYS A 180 26.43 12.27 3.41
CA LYS A 180 25.06 12.10 3.86
C LYS A 180 24.27 11.27 2.86
N VAL A 181 23.29 10.50 3.35
CA VAL A 181 22.26 9.86 2.52
C VAL A 181 20.96 10.62 2.71
N PHE A 182 20.15 10.72 1.67
CA PHE A 182 18.91 11.49 1.72
C PHE A 182 17.80 10.83 0.92
N GLY A 183 16.57 11.21 1.24
CA GLY A 183 15.41 10.52 0.73
C GLY A 183 14.08 11.16 1.08
N ALA A 184 13.01 10.54 0.58
CA ALA A 184 11.65 10.96 0.83
C ALA A 184 10.77 9.76 1.21
N VAL A 185 9.91 9.96 2.19
CA VAL A 185 8.81 9.06 2.55
C VAL A 185 7.48 9.73 2.19
N ARG A 186 6.70 9.06 1.34
CA ARG A 186 5.45 9.59 0.82
C ARG A 186 4.38 8.51 0.74
N SER A 187 3.13 8.92 0.57
CA SER A 187 2.00 8.08 0.21
C SER A 187 1.39 8.60 -1.10
N LYS A 188 0.30 7.99 -1.56
CA LYS A 188 -0.48 8.53 -2.69
C LYS A 188 -1.00 9.95 -2.43
N ASP A 189 -1.24 10.31 -1.17
CA ASP A 189 -1.83 11.58 -0.79
C ASP A 189 -0.79 12.68 -0.51
N GLY A 190 0.51 12.36 -0.54
CA GLY A 190 1.59 13.31 -0.27
C GLY A 190 2.62 12.80 0.74
N LEU A 191 3.40 13.70 1.32
CA LEU A 191 4.46 13.36 2.28
C LEU A 191 3.88 12.67 3.53
N LEU A 192 4.60 11.67 4.04
CA LEU A 192 4.24 11.00 5.28
C LEU A 192 5.07 11.54 6.44
N ALA A 193 4.39 12.06 7.47
CA ALA A 193 5.01 12.41 8.74
C ALA A 193 5.37 11.16 9.55
N GLU A 194 6.25 11.27 10.54
CA GLU A 194 6.54 10.25 11.56
C GLU A 194 6.70 8.83 11.00
N VAL A 195 7.58 8.68 10.00
CA VAL A 195 8.01 7.38 9.49
C VAL A 195 9.28 6.97 10.21
N TYR A 196 9.21 5.90 10.98
CA TYR A 196 10.33 5.34 11.72
C TYR A 196 11.13 4.41 10.82
N PHE A 197 12.41 4.26 11.09
CA PHE A 197 13.24 3.26 10.42
C PHE A 197 13.65 2.17 11.40
N LYS A 198 13.35 0.91 11.06
CA LYS A 198 13.83 -0.26 11.83
C LYS A 198 15.36 -0.36 11.77
N ARG A 199 15.92 0.07 10.65
CA ARG A 199 17.35 0.25 10.41
C ARG A 199 17.52 1.53 9.58
N PRO A 200 18.45 2.42 9.96
CA PRO A 200 19.04 2.52 11.29
C PRO A 200 17.97 2.84 12.35
N LYS A 201 18.13 2.33 13.57
CA LYS A 201 17.22 2.65 14.68
C LYS A 201 17.27 4.15 15.01
N ASN A 202 16.19 4.69 15.58
CA ASN A 202 16.06 6.09 16.04
C ASN A 202 16.02 7.16 14.96
N LEU A 203 15.95 6.80 13.68
CA LEU A 203 15.69 7.74 12.60
C LEU A 203 14.18 7.87 12.37
N VAL A 204 13.67 9.10 12.44
CA VAL A 204 12.24 9.42 12.22
C VAL A 204 12.11 10.50 11.15
N ALA A 205 11.60 10.14 9.98
CA ALA A 205 11.42 11.06 8.86
C ALA A 205 10.03 11.71 8.89
N ASN A 206 10.02 13.03 8.63
CA ASN A 206 8.79 13.81 8.43
C ASN A 206 8.71 14.25 6.96
N GLY A 207 8.42 13.30 6.06
CA GLY A 207 8.43 13.52 4.63
C GLY A 207 9.83 13.38 4.05
N TYR A 208 10.57 14.48 3.95
CA TYR A 208 11.96 14.44 3.49
C TYR A 208 12.91 14.12 4.64
N PHE A 209 14.00 13.41 4.34
CA PHE A 209 15.04 13.11 5.31
C PHE A 209 16.44 13.21 4.71
N SER A 210 17.41 13.51 5.57
CA SER A 210 18.83 13.37 5.33
C SER A 210 19.54 12.90 6.59
N MET A 211 20.49 11.98 6.44
CA MET A 211 21.23 11.40 7.54
C MET A 211 22.74 11.49 7.28
N PRO A 212 23.53 12.02 8.22
CA PRO A 212 24.97 12.03 8.08
C PRO A 212 25.52 10.60 8.21
N ILE A 213 26.47 10.24 7.36
CA ILE A 213 27.14 8.93 7.39
C ILE A 213 28.63 9.08 7.70
N ASP A 214 29.25 7.97 8.10
CA ASP A 214 30.70 7.82 8.16
C ASP A 214 31.11 6.80 7.10
N LEU A 215 31.95 7.21 6.16
CA LEU A 215 32.39 6.37 5.05
C LEU A 215 33.32 5.23 5.52
N LYS A 216 33.84 5.30 6.74
CA LYS A 216 34.65 4.23 7.35
C LYS A 216 33.79 3.19 8.07
N ALA A 217 32.51 3.48 8.31
CA ALA A 217 31.56 2.58 8.95
C ALA A 217 30.76 1.81 7.89
N SER A 218 30.00 0.80 8.34
CA SER A 218 29.03 0.14 7.47
C SER A 218 27.98 1.14 6.99
N LEU A 219 27.69 1.11 5.68
CA LEU A 219 26.67 1.97 5.10
C LEU A 219 25.27 1.56 5.59
N PRO A 220 24.37 2.52 5.79
CA PRO A 220 23.07 2.25 6.40
C PRO A 220 22.15 1.49 5.46
N VAL A 221 21.35 0.60 6.04
CA VAL A 221 20.22 -0.04 5.36
C VAL A 221 18.97 0.63 5.88
N PHE A 222 18.10 1.09 5.00
CA PHE A 222 16.87 1.80 5.34
C PHE A 222 15.68 0.87 5.22
N VAL A 223 15.01 0.60 6.35
CA VAL A 223 13.77 -0.19 6.42
C VAL A 223 12.68 0.67 7.07
N PRO A 224 11.83 1.37 6.30
CA PRO A 224 10.80 2.24 6.85
C PRO A 224 9.69 1.45 7.55
N HIS A 225 9.03 2.12 8.49
CA HIS A 225 7.95 1.57 9.30
C HIS A 225 7.03 2.69 9.77
N LYS A 226 5.72 2.48 9.63
CA LYS A 226 4.68 3.35 10.18
C LYS A 226 3.43 2.50 10.39
N ALA A 227 2.81 2.59 11.56
CA ALA A 227 1.60 1.84 11.89
C ALA A 227 0.49 2.06 10.85
N GLY A 228 -0.13 0.98 10.40
CA GLY A 228 -1.15 0.97 9.35
C GLY A 228 -0.65 1.20 7.92
N TYR A 229 0.67 1.15 7.67
CA TYR A 229 1.25 1.23 6.32
C TYR A 229 2.23 0.09 6.05
N TYR A 230 2.26 -0.38 4.81
CA TYR A 230 3.43 -1.09 4.24
C TYR A 230 4.15 -0.19 3.24
N PHE A 231 5.43 -0.41 3.02
CA PHE A 231 6.25 0.44 2.13
C PHE A 231 6.73 -0.32 0.90
N SER A 232 6.82 0.38 -0.23
CA SER A 232 7.50 -0.07 -1.44
C SER A 232 8.51 0.98 -1.92
N PRO A 233 9.79 0.61 -2.12
CA PRO A 233 10.38 -0.63 -1.63
C PRO A 233 10.27 -0.74 -0.10
N ASP A 234 10.32 -1.95 0.44
CA ASP A 234 10.29 -2.21 1.89
C ASP A 234 11.69 -2.07 2.54
N ILE A 235 12.74 -2.12 1.72
CA ILE A 235 14.14 -1.98 2.12
C ILE A 235 14.97 -1.30 1.02
N ILE A 236 15.90 -0.43 1.41
CA ILE A 236 16.96 0.05 0.51
C ILE A 236 18.31 -0.09 1.18
N PHE A 237 19.22 -0.79 0.50
CA PHE A 237 20.63 -0.89 0.87
C PHE A 237 21.40 0.32 0.33
N THR A 238 22.14 1.00 1.20
CA THR A 238 23.08 2.03 0.76
C THR A 238 24.39 1.37 0.35
N THR A 239 24.84 1.65 -0.86
CA THR A 239 26.13 1.18 -1.40
C THR A 239 26.99 2.37 -1.81
N PRO A 240 28.31 2.20 -2.02
CA PRO A 240 29.16 3.28 -2.51
C PRO A 240 28.66 3.91 -3.82
N GLU A 241 28.06 3.11 -4.69
CA GLU A 241 27.57 3.52 -6.03
C GLU A 241 26.26 4.31 -5.95
N ASN A 242 25.43 4.04 -4.93
CA ASN A 242 24.10 4.63 -4.83
C ASN A 242 23.95 5.63 -3.68
N ARG A 243 24.97 5.85 -2.84
CA ARG A 243 24.85 6.66 -1.61
C ARG A 243 24.35 8.08 -1.85
N ASP A 244 24.69 8.64 -3.00
CA ASP A 244 24.34 10.01 -3.42
C ASP A 244 23.01 10.07 -4.21
N ASN A 245 22.37 8.92 -4.43
CA ASN A 245 21.05 8.83 -5.07
C ASN A 245 19.93 9.04 -4.06
N LEU A 246 18.82 9.62 -4.55
CA LEU A 246 17.61 9.79 -3.75
C LEU A 246 17.02 8.44 -3.30
N LYS A 247 16.74 8.32 -2.00
CA LYS A 247 16.09 7.14 -1.40
C LYS A 247 14.59 7.38 -1.27
N GLU A 248 13.78 6.78 -2.12
CA GLU A 248 12.33 7.00 -2.10
C GLU A 248 11.56 5.79 -1.55
N PHE A 249 10.62 6.07 -0.66
CA PHE A 249 9.73 5.09 -0.06
C PHE A 249 8.28 5.53 -0.22
N THR A 250 7.45 4.67 -0.82
CA THR A 250 6.02 4.90 -0.94
C THR A 250 5.26 4.01 0.03
N GLY A 251 4.58 4.62 1.00
CA GLY A 251 3.72 3.98 1.97
C GLY A 251 2.30 3.79 1.42
N PHE A 252 1.78 2.58 1.59
CA PHE A 252 0.44 2.17 1.21
C PHE A 252 -0.32 1.74 2.47
N PRO A 253 -1.58 2.17 2.65
CA PRO A 253 -2.36 1.78 3.82
C PRO A 253 -2.58 0.27 3.81
N LEU A 254 -2.46 -0.35 4.98
CA LEU A 254 -2.77 -1.76 5.19
C LEU A 254 -4.29 -1.97 5.22
N ASP A 255 -4.71 -3.17 4.81
CA ASP A 255 -6.09 -3.59 5.05
C ASP A 255 -6.33 -3.72 6.56
N PHE A 256 -7.51 -3.32 7.02
CA PHE A 256 -7.83 -3.30 8.44
C PHE A 256 -7.78 -4.70 9.08
N GLU A 257 -8.18 -5.73 8.33
CA GLU A 257 -8.18 -7.13 8.79
C GLU A 257 -6.79 -7.77 8.70
N TYR A 258 -5.82 -7.12 8.04
CA TYR A 258 -4.46 -7.62 7.97
C TYR A 258 -3.88 -7.81 9.38
N GLY A 259 -3.35 -8.99 9.67
CA GLY A 259 -2.78 -9.32 10.98
C GLY A 259 -3.80 -9.54 12.11
N LEU A 260 -5.12 -9.49 11.86
CA LEU A 260 -6.12 -9.89 12.86
C LEU A 260 -6.02 -11.40 13.12
N THR A 261 -5.61 -11.78 14.31
CA THR A 261 -5.42 -13.19 14.73
C THR A 261 -6.55 -13.69 15.62
N ASP A 262 -7.17 -12.79 16.38
CA ASP A 262 -8.24 -13.12 17.31
C ASP A 262 -9.40 -12.16 17.23
N TYR A 263 -10.61 -12.70 17.22
CA TYR A 263 -11.82 -11.92 17.36
C TYR A 263 -12.87 -12.69 18.18
N PHE A 264 -12.86 -12.47 19.49
CA PHE A 264 -13.79 -13.07 20.44
C PHE A 264 -15.12 -12.34 20.46
N VAL A 265 -16.21 -13.11 20.32
CA VAL A 265 -17.59 -12.64 20.45
C VAL A 265 -18.37 -13.52 21.40
N PHE A 266 -19.29 -12.89 22.13
CA PHE A 266 -20.15 -13.54 23.11
C PHE A 266 -21.55 -13.67 22.51
N GLY A 267 -21.77 -14.69 21.67
CA GLY A 267 -23.06 -14.95 21.00
C GLY A 267 -23.94 -15.90 21.81
N THR A 268 -24.69 -16.79 21.14
CA THR A 268 -25.24 -17.99 21.81
C THR A 268 -24.15 -18.85 22.42
N ASP A 269 -23.03 -18.93 21.70
CA ASP A 269 -21.78 -19.54 22.15
C ASP A 269 -20.69 -18.48 22.07
N ILE A 270 -19.65 -18.67 22.88
CA ILE A 270 -18.42 -17.88 22.79
C ILE A 270 -17.62 -18.40 21.61
N ARG A 271 -17.19 -17.50 20.71
CA ARG A 271 -16.50 -17.87 19.48
C ARG A 271 -15.35 -16.92 19.19
N ASN A 272 -14.31 -17.45 18.57
CA ASN A 272 -13.26 -16.70 17.93
C ASN A 272 -13.47 -16.71 16.41
N ILE A 273 -13.99 -15.61 15.87
CA ILE A 273 -14.35 -15.49 14.45
C ILE A 273 -13.10 -15.56 13.55
N ALA A 274 -11.98 -14.99 14.00
CA ALA A 274 -10.76 -14.90 13.20
C ALA A 274 -10.11 -16.27 12.97
N ARG A 275 -10.03 -17.12 14.02
CA ARG A 275 -9.35 -18.43 13.95
C ARG A 275 -10.14 -19.51 13.21
N LYS A 276 -11.44 -19.33 12.96
CA LYS A 276 -12.33 -20.33 12.31
C LYS A 276 -12.38 -21.72 13.00
N ASN A 277 -11.69 -21.91 14.13
CA ASN A 277 -11.72 -23.09 14.98
C ASN A 277 -12.02 -22.66 16.43
N ASN A 278 -13.17 -23.08 16.97
CA ASN A 278 -13.62 -22.74 18.32
C ASN A 278 -13.54 -23.93 19.30
N ARG A 279 -13.00 -25.08 18.86
CA ARG A 279 -13.03 -26.31 19.67
C ARG A 279 -12.15 -26.26 20.91
N GLU A 280 -11.17 -25.36 20.92
CA GLU A 280 -10.21 -25.23 22.03
C GLU A 280 -10.61 -24.19 23.08
N LEU A 281 -11.71 -23.45 22.85
CA LEU A 281 -12.15 -22.42 23.78
C LEU A 281 -12.79 -23.06 25.03
N ILE A 282 -12.23 -22.77 26.21
CA ILE A 282 -12.77 -23.27 27.49
C ILE A 282 -13.32 -22.09 28.28
N ALA A 283 -14.63 -21.99 28.37
CA ALA A 283 -15.33 -20.97 29.13
C ALA A 283 -15.66 -21.50 30.53
N ASN A 284 -15.18 -20.82 31.58
CA ASN A 284 -15.48 -21.11 32.96
C ASN A 284 -16.41 -20.03 33.54
N ASN A 285 -17.62 -20.41 33.96
CA ASN A 285 -18.58 -19.54 34.67
C ASN A 285 -18.94 -18.20 33.99
N ILE A 286 -18.76 -18.07 32.67
CA ILE A 286 -19.16 -16.87 31.94
C ILE A 286 -20.66 -16.93 31.64
N ALA A 287 -21.43 -15.96 32.11
CA ALA A 287 -22.84 -15.84 31.79
C ALA A 287 -23.03 -14.94 30.56
N ILE A 288 -23.78 -15.40 29.56
CA ILE A 288 -24.15 -14.54 28.42
C ILE A 288 -25.34 -13.66 28.81
N LYS A 289 -25.24 -12.36 28.54
CA LYS A 289 -26.29 -11.36 28.82
C LYS A 289 -26.62 -10.57 27.56
N GLU A 290 -27.88 -10.19 27.42
CA GLU A 290 -28.33 -9.25 26.38
C GLU A 290 -27.97 -7.81 26.80
N ASP A 291 -27.46 -7.03 25.86
CA ASP A 291 -27.12 -5.61 25.98
C ASP A 291 -27.72 -4.83 24.80
N PRO A 292 -28.40 -3.69 25.02
CA PRO A 292 -29.06 -2.94 23.95
C PRO A 292 -28.12 -2.45 22.84
N LEU A 293 -26.85 -2.20 23.15
CA LEU A 293 -25.87 -1.65 22.21
C LEU A 293 -24.99 -2.75 21.62
N HIS A 294 -24.63 -3.77 22.40
CA HIS A 294 -23.65 -4.80 22.02
C HIS A 294 -24.30 -6.15 21.65
N ALA A 295 -25.64 -6.21 21.62
CA ALA A 295 -26.43 -7.43 21.45
C ALA A 295 -26.19 -8.44 22.56
N LYS A 296 -25.21 -9.34 22.43
CA LYS A 296 -24.87 -10.32 23.48
C LYS A 296 -23.45 -10.10 23.97
N VAL A 297 -23.28 -10.15 25.29
CA VAL A 297 -22.02 -9.86 25.99
C VAL A 297 -21.75 -10.91 27.07
N GLY A 298 -20.47 -11.09 27.41
CA GLY A 298 -20.06 -11.95 28.51
C GLY A 298 -20.12 -11.19 29.83
N PHE A 299 -20.80 -11.73 30.83
CA PHE A 299 -20.77 -11.28 32.21
C PHE A 299 -19.81 -12.17 33.01
N PHE A 300 -18.75 -11.54 33.52
CA PHE A 300 -17.67 -12.18 34.26
C PHE A 300 -17.82 -11.81 35.74
N SER A 301 -17.98 -12.84 36.58
CA SER A 301 -18.10 -12.73 38.03
C SER A 301 -17.69 -14.05 38.67
N ASN A 302 -17.32 -14.04 39.96
CA ASN A 302 -17.03 -15.26 40.74
C ASN A 302 -16.01 -16.20 40.07
N GLY A 303 -14.87 -15.67 39.63
CA GLY A 303 -13.81 -16.48 39.03
C GLY A 303 -14.05 -16.88 37.57
N ALA A 304 -14.94 -16.18 36.86
CA ALA A 304 -15.21 -16.45 35.46
C ALA A 304 -14.01 -16.08 34.57
N TYR A 305 -13.69 -16.93 33.60
CA TYR A 305 -12.64 -16.68 32.61
C TYR A 305 -12.87 -17.50 31.34
N LEU A 306 -12.20 -17.10 30.26
CA LEU A 306 -12.15 -17.83 29.00
C LEU A 306 -10.69 -18.16 28.69
N ASP A 307 -10.37 -19.44 28.57
CA ASP A 307 -9.11 -19.90 27.98
C ASP A 307 -9.25 -19.93 26.45
N ALA A 308 -8.34 -19.23 25.77
CA ALA A 308 -8.34 -19.07 24.32
C ALA A 308 -7.68 -20.24 23.56
N GLY A 309 -7.30 -21.32 24.24
CA GLY A 309 -6.78 -22.54 23.62
C GLY A 309 -5.30 -22.48 23.23
N LEU A 310 -4.78 -23.58 22.70
CA LEU A 310 -3.36 -23.75 22.37
C LEU A 310 -2.91 -22.82 21.24
N ASP A 311 -3.79 -22.55 20.27
CA ASP A 311 -3.49 -21.62 19.18
C ASP A 311 -3.16 -20.20 19.69
N SER A 312 -3.60 -19.83 20.89
CA SER A 312 -3.35 -18.51 21.47
C SER A 312 -1.93 -18.28 21.97
N ARG A 313 -1.14 -19.34 22.09
CA ARG A 313 0.27 -19.25 22.47
C ARG A 313 1.08 -18.46 21.45
N ASN A 314 0.69 -18.51 20.18
CA ASN A 314 1.38 -17.84 19.07
C ASN A 314 0.96 -16.37 18.87
N ALA A 315 0.01 -15.86 19.66
CA ALA A 315 -0.39 -14.46 19.62
C ALA A 315 0.53 -13.58 20.49
N LEU A 316 0.55 -12.27 20.24
CA LEU A 316 1.31 -11.25 20.95
C LEU A 316 2.83 -11.50 20.89
N GLN A 317 3.39 -11.85 19.73
CA GLN A 317 4.82 -12.21 19.62
C GLN A 317 5.71 -11.04 19.15
N GLY A 318 5.12 -10.04 18.51
CA GLY A 318 5.83 -8.88 17.96
C GLY A 318 5.25 -7.56 18.43
N SER A 319 5.08 -6.63 17.50
CA SER A 319 4.16 -5.52 17.74
C SER A 319 2.73 -6.02 17.64
N PHE A 320 1.83 -5.55 18.48
CA PHE A 320 0.44 -6.01 18.51
C PHE A 320 -0.52 -4.91 18.92
N THR A 321 -1.81 -5.15 18.67
CA THR A 321 -2.90 -4.30 19.15
C THR A 321 -3.99 -5.16 19.77
N ILE A 322 -4.47 -4.76 20.94
CA ILE A 322 -5.64 -5.36 21.59
C ILE A 322 -6.72 -4.30 21.68
N SER A 323 -7.94 -4.64 21.29
CA SER A 323 -9.14 -3.83 21.48
C SER A 323 -10.19 -4.62 22.24
N ALA A 324 -10.89 -3.98 23.17
CA ALA A 324 -11.98 -4.58 23.92
C ALA A 324 -13.08 -3.55 24.23
N TRP A 325 -14.32 -4.00 24.25
CA TRP A 325 -15.39 -3.29 24.96
C TRP A 325 -15.48 -3.79 26.38
N VAL A 326 -15.41 -2.87 27.35
CA VAL A 326 -15.41 -3.19 28.77
C VAL A 326 -16.45 -2.35 29.52
N LYS A 327 -17.11 -2.97 30.51
CA LYS A 327 -18.01 -2.30 31.45
C LYS A 327 -17.78 -2.89 32.84
N PRO A 328 -16.83 -2.35 33.62
CA PRO A 328 -16.49 -2.91 34.93
C PRO A 328 -17.60 -2.66 35.95
N THR A 329 -17.82 -3.61 36.86
CA THR A 329 -18.73 -3.46 38.02
C THR A 329 -17.96 -3.20 39.32
N VAL A 330 -16.64 -3.17 39.27
CA VAL A 330 -15.73 -2.80 40.36
C VAL A 330 -14.58 -1.96 39.81
N LEU A 331 -14.00 -1.09 40.64
CA LEU A 331 -12.78 -0.33 40.33
C LEU A 331 -11.70 -0.67 41.36
N ASN A 332 -11.40 -1.96 41.52
CA ASN A 332 -10.33 -2.44 42.40
C ASN A 332 -8.95 -2.30 41.70
N GLU A 333 -7.90 -2.69 42.42
CA GLU A 333 -6.53 -2.62 41.91
C GLU A 333 -6.27 -3.61 40.76
N ASN A 334 -6.87 -4.80 40.80
CA ASN A 334 -6.64 -5.83 39.80
C ASN A 334 -7.96 -6.33 39.21
N ASN A 335 -8.30 -5.78 38.03
CA ASN A 335 -9.45 -6.19 37.23
C ASN A 335 -8.98 -6.60 35.83
N SER A 336 -8.54 -7.86 35.66
CA SER A 336 -7.79 -8.31 34.48
C SER A 336 -8.65 -8.58 33.26
N ILE A 337 -8.46 -7.80 32.19
CA ILE A 337 -9.19 -7.98 30.92
C ILE A 337 -8.60 -9.17 30.14
N LEU A 338 -7.26 -9.22 30.06
CA LEU A 338 -6.53 -10.24 29.30
C LEU A 338 -5.17 -10.52 29.95
N GLY A 339 -4.86 -11.79 30.23
CA GLY A 339 -3.55 -12.24 30.71
C GLY A 339 -2.92 -13.29 29.80
N LYS A 340 -1.58 -13.37 29.79
CA LYS A 340 -0.83 -14.42 29.09
C LYS A 340 0.47 -14.72 29.83
N GLY A 341 0.48 -15.85 30.55
CA GLY A 341 1.61 -16.26 31.38
C GLY A 341 1.94 -15.23 32.47
N GLU A 342 3.23 -15.14 32.82
CA GLU A 342 3.74 -14.18 33.81
C GLU A 342 4.06 -12.81 33.17
N ASN A 343 4.31 -12.77 31.86
CA ASN A 343 4.90 -11.59 31.20
C ASN A 343 3.88 -10.58 30.68
N PHE A 344 2.59 -10.92 30.69
CA PHE A 344 1.56 -10.08 30.06
C PHE A 344 0.28 -10.06 30.89
N VAL A 345 -0.11 -8.86 31.34
CA VAL A 345 -1.46 -8.59 31.84
C VAL A 345 -1.92 -7.22 31.35
N LEU A 346 -3.07 -7.18 30.68
CA LEU A 346 -3.86 -5.97 30.46
C LEU A 346 -5.03 -5.96 31.47
N LYS A 347 -5.03 -4.98 32.37
CA LYS A 347 -6.01 -4.85 33.45
C LYS A 347 -6.49 -3.42 33.62
N LEU A 348 -7.54 -3.26 34.44
CA LEU A 348 -7.87 -1.98 35.04
C LEU A 348 -7.32 -1.93 36.46
N HIS A 349 -6.53 -0.90 36.76
CA HIS A 349 -6.08 -0.57 38.11
C HIS A 349 -6.77 0.70 38.58
N ASN A 350 -7.73 0.57 39.50
CA ASN A 350 -8.59 1.66 39.97
C ASN A 350 -9.31 2.39 38.81
N GLY A 351 -9.71 1.63 37.78
CA GLY A 351 -10.39 2.17 36.60
C GLY A 351 -9.48 2.78 35.54
N LEU A 352 -8.16 2.68 35.65
CA LEU A 352 -7.21 3.13 34.63
C LEU A 352 -6.65 1.93 33.86
N LEU A 353 -6.42 2.06 32.55
CA LEU A 353 -5.76 0.99 31.79
C LEU A 353 -4.32 0.84 32.26
N THR A 354 -3.96 -0.41 32.57
CA THR A 354 -2.64 -0.78 33.04
C THR A 354 -2.14 -1.98 32.27
N PHE A 355 -0.88 -1.89 31.85
CA PHE A 355 -0.13 -3.02 31.31
C PHE A 355 0.95 -3.44 32.30
N THR A 356 1.00 -4.73 32.62
CA THR A 356 1.96 -5.32 33.56
C THR A 356 2.81 -6.36 32.85
N MET A 357 4.12 -6.31 33.11
CA MET A 357 5.11 -7.31 32.73
C MET A 357 5.79 -7.84 33.99
N ALA A 358 6.13 -9.13 34.03
CA ALA A 358 6.89 -9.71 35.13
C ALA A 358 8.20 -8.95 35.35
N GLY A 359 8.54 -8.69 36.62
CA GLY A 359 9.79 -8.01 36.99
C GLY A 359 9.82 -6.50 36.77
N VAL A 360 8.82 -5.91 36.09
CA VAL A 360 8.75 -4.48 35.77
C VAL A 360 7.62 -3.80 36.53
N LYS A 361 7.79 -2.51 36.85
CA LYS A 361 6.73 -1.69 37.42
C LYS A 361 5.58 -1.50 36.43
N ASP A 362 4.34 -1.57 36.92
CA ASP A 362 3.12 -1.35 36.13
C ASP A 362 3.16 -0.08 35.27
N TYR A 363 2.86 -0.24 33.98
CA TYR A 363 2.68 0.85 33.03
C TYR A 363 1.22 1.32 33.08
N ILE A 364 0.97 2.33 33.92
CA ILE A 364 -0.37 2.88 34.16
C ILE A 364 -0.60 4.10 33.26
N SER A 365 -1.64 4.05 32.44
CA SER A 365 -2.11 5.22 31.70
C SER A 365 -3.02 6.08 32.58
N LYS A 366 -2.51 7.22 33.06
CA LYS A 366 -3.24 8.16 33.93
C LYS A 366 -4.36 8.90 33.19
N ALA A 367 -4.31 8.96 31.86
CA ALA A 367 -5.29 9.65 31.01
C ALA A 367 -6.33 8.69 30.39
N SER A 368 -6.43 7.44 30.84
CA SER A 368 -7.36 6.43 30.30
C SER A 368 -8.48 5.99 31.27
N PRO A 369 -9.32 6.91 31.79
CA PRO A 369 -10.36 6.55 32.74
C PRO A 369 -11.44 5.65 32.10
N VAL A 370 -11.68 4.51 32.75
CA VAL A 370 -12.77 3.57 32.47
C VAL A 370 -13.78 3.66 33.62
N PRO A 371 -14.90 4.38 33.43
CA PRO A 371 -15.87 4.60 34.51
C PRO A 371 -16.64 3.34 34.91
N LEU A 372 -16.95 3.25 36.21
CA LEU A 372 -17.78 2.20 36.78
C LEU A 372 -19.14 2.11 36.08
N GLY A 373 -19.54 0.90 35.67
CA GLY A 373 -20.86 0.60 35.14
C GLY A 373 -21.16 1.21 33.76
N LYS A 374 -20.15 1.72 33.04
CA LYS A 374 -20.32 2.31 31.70
C LYS A 374 -19.50 1.57 30.65
N TRP A 375 -20.10 1.33 29.49
CA TRP A 375 -19.38 0.78 28.34
C TRP A 375 -18.31 1.76 27.87
N THR A 376 -17.09 1.24 27.75
CA THR A 376 -15.93 1.97 27.29
C THR A 376 -15.18 1.08 26.31
N HIS A 377 -14.89 1.60 25.13
CA HIS A 377 -13.98 0.92 24.22
C HIS A 377 -12.55 1.26 24.62
N VAL A 378 -11.75 0.24 24.88
CA VAL A 378 -10.34 0.38 25.25
C VAL A 378 -9.46 -0.29 24.21
N ALA A 379 -8.29 0.29 23.95
CA ALA A 379 -7.28 -0.39 23.15
C ALA A 379 -5.87 -0.12 23.69
N LEU A 380 -5.01 -1.12 23.52
CA LEU A 380 -3.58 -1.08 23.79
C LEU A 380 -2.84 -1.41 22.50
N VAL A 381 -1.92 -0.55 22.08
CA VAL A 381 -0.98 -0.81 20.98
C VAL A 381 0.41 -0.92 21.55
N HIS A 382 1.08 -2.04 21.31
CA HIS A 382 2.49 -2.24 21.61
C HIS A 382 3.31 -2.11 20.33
N SER A 383 4.28 -1.21 20.33
CA SER A 383 5.24 -1.04 19.23
C SER A 383 6.62 -1.55 19.63
N LYS A 384 7.01 -2.71 19.08
CA LYS A 384 8.37 -3.24 19.25
C LYS A 384 9.43 -2.39 18.57
N VAL A 385 9.07 -1.68 17.49
CA VAL A 385 10.01 -0.82 16.74
C VAL A 385 10.35 0.43 17.55
N ASN A 386 9.37 1.00 18.26
CA ASN A 386 9.53 2.23 19.03
C ASN A 386 9.74 1.99 20.53
N ASN A 387 9.62 0.74 20.98
CA ASN A 387 9.63 0.30 22.37
C ASN A 387 8.65 1.11 23.23
N GLU A 388 7.38 1.15 22.83
CA GLU A 388 6.37 1.99 23.46
C GLU A 388 4.98 1.36 23.47
N LEU A 389 4.15 1.84 24.39
CA LEU A 389 2.74 1.47 24.54
C LEU A 389 1.88 2.71 24.29
N LEU A 390 0.89 2.58 23.41
CA LEU A 390 -0.14 3.59 23.20
C LEU A 390 -1.48 3.09 23.70
N PHE A 391 -2.12 3.90 24.54
CA PHE A 391 -3.42 3.59 25.14
C PHE A 391 -4.52 4.42 24.47
N PHE A 392 -5.69 3.83 24.31
CA PHE A 392 -6.85 4.48 23.70
C PHE A 392 -8.11 4.24 24.51
N VAL A 393 -8.95 5.27 24.58
CA VAL A 393 -10.30 5.22 25.16
C VAL A 393 -11.28 5.80 24.15
N ASN A 394 -12.34 5.07 23.83
CA ASN A 394 -13.40 5.45 22.89
C ASN A 394 -12.86 5.97 21.54
N GLY A 395 -11.83 5.29 21.02
CA GLY A 395 -11.21 5.61 19.74
C GLY A 395 -10.24 6.79 19.76
N GLN A 396 -10.02 7.43 20.92
CA GLN A 396 -9.09 8.55 21.08
C GLN A 396 -7.81 8.11 21.79
N PRO A 397 -6.62 8.59 21.35
CA PRO A 397 -5.37 8.32 22.06
C PRO A 397 -5.36 9.01 23.43
N THR A 398 -4.72 8.36 24.41
CA THR A 398 -4.60 8.85 25.79
C THR A 398 -3.13 9.06 26.16
N ASP A 399 -2.44 8.06 26.70
CA ASP A 399 -1.00 8.12 26.99
C ASP A 399 -0.17 7.34 25.96
N ASN A 400 1.06 7.82 25.70
CA ASN A 400 2.13 7.08 25.04
C ASN A 400 3.28 6.90 26.05
N ILE A 401 3.57 5.66 26.43
CA ILE A 401 4.54 5.31 27.47
C ILE A 401 5.69 4.53 26.85
N LYS A 402 6.94 5.01 27.03
CA LYS A 402 8.14 4.25 26.68
C LYS A 402 8.34 3.08 27.63
N LEU A 403 8.64 1.92 27.06
CA LEU A 403 9.01 0.75 27.82
C LEU A 403 10.41 0.93 28.41
N ILE A 404 10.57 0.54 29.68
CA ILE A 404 11.86 0.54 30.38
C ILE A 404 12.65 -0.72 30.01
N GLU A 405 11.94 -1.83 29.77
CA GLU A 405 12.48 -3.11 29.33
C GLU A 405 11.68 -3.63 28.13
N ASP A 406 12.35 -4.34 27.24
CA ASP A 406 11.72 -4.93 26.05
C ASP A 406 10.67 -5.97 26.47
N TYR A 407 9.56 -6.03 25.73
CA TYR A 407 8.51 -7.02 25.98
C TYR A 407 8.97 -8.45 25.66
N ASP A 408 9.01 -9.29 26.69
CA ASP A 408 9.26 -10.73 26.56
C ASP A 408 7.98 -11.51 26.28
N THR A 409 8.04 -12.36 25.25
CA THR A 409 6.89 -13.15 24.84
C THR A 409 6.63 -14.31 25.81
N SER A 410 5.46 -14.93 25.68
CA SER A 410 5.04 -16.06 26.51
C SER A 410 4.49 -17.16 25.60
N ASP A 411 4.66 -18.43 25.98
CA ASP A 411 4.07 -19.60 25.32
C ASP A 411 2.83 -20.12 26.06
N TYR A 412 2.33 -19.38 27.05
CA TYR A 412 1.07 -19.69 27.74
C TYR A 412 -0.14 -19.32 26.88
N ASN A 413 -1.27 -19.98 27.17
CA ASN A 413 -2.54 -19.60 26.56
C ASN A 413 -2.96 -18.21 27.02
N ILE A 414 -3.69 -17.50 26.16
CA ILE A 414 -4.36 -16.26 26.53
C ILE A 414 -5.57 -16.61 27.41
N LEU A 415 -5.69 -15.92 28.54
CA LEU A 415 -6.84 -15.94 29.42
C LEU A 415 -7.59 -14.61 29.32
N ILE A 416 -8.86 -14.64 28.92
CA ILE A 416 -9.74 -13.48 28.93
C ILE A 416 -10.52 -13.46 30.25
N GLY A 417 -10.53 -12.32 30.92
CA GLY A 417 -11.16 -12.14 32.21
C GLY A 417 -10.37 -12.70 33.41
N SER A 418 -9.10 -13.09 33.20
CA SER A 418 -8.19 -13.56 34.25
C SER A 418 -6.73 -13.44 33.80
N ASN A 419 -5.80 -13.70 34.72
CA ASN A 419 -4.38 -13.93 34.47
C ASN A 419 -3.87 -15.16 35.25
N LEU A 420 -2.56 -15.41 35.24
CA LEU A 420 -1.94 -16.54 35.94
C LEU A 420 -2.12 -16.47 37.46
N TRP A 421 -2.24 -15.28 38.04
CA TRP A 421 -2.44 -15.06 39.48
C TRP A 421 -3.91 -15.09 39.93
N GLN A 422 -4.83 -15.49 39.05
CA GLN A 422 -6.26 -15.55 39.34
C GLN A 422 -6.86 -14.18 39.73
N GLU A 423 -6.34 -13.11 39.14
CA GLU A 423 -6.94 -11.78 39.27
C GLU A 423 -8.06 -11.66 38.23
N PHE A 424 -9.31 -11.84 38.66
CA PHE A 424 -10.45 -11.97 37.74
C PHE A 424 -11.07 -10.62 37.35
N PHE A 425 -11.59 -10.56 36.12
CA PHE A 425 -12.45 -9.48 35.70
C PHE A 425 -13.82 -9.57 36.36
N ASN A 426 -14.31 -8.46 36.89
CA ASN A 426 -15.67 -8.33 37.39
C ASN A 426 -16.42 -7.25 36.60
N GLY A 427 -17.34 -7.69 35.75
CA GLY A 427 -18.17 -6.82 34.90
C GLY A 427 -18.58 -7.47 33.59
N TYR A 428 -18.83 -6.66 32.58
CA TYR A 428 -19.21 -7.11 31.24
C TYR A 428 -18.08 -6.88 30.25
N LEU A 429 -17.80 -7.90 29.42
CA LEU A 429 -16.89 -7.83 28.29
C LEU A 429 -17.69 -8.03 26.99
N GLY A 430 -17.51 -7.10 26.06
CA GLY A 430 -18.01 -7.18 24.70
C GLY A 430 -16.99 -7.83 23.77
N SER A 431 -17.02 -7.47 22.48
CA SER A 431 -16.03 -8.00 21.53
C SER A 431 -14.60 -7.68 21.95
N ILE A 432 -13.71 -8.66 21.81
CA ILE A 432 -12.27 -8.51 22.02
C ILE A 432 -11.56 -8.92 20.73
N LYS A 433 -10.63 -8.09 20.26
CA LYS A 433 -9.84 -8.35 19.05
C LYS A 433 -8.35 -8.18 19.31
N ILE A 434 -7.55 -9.01 18.66
CA ILE A 434 -6.08 -8.96 18.72
C ILE A 434 -5.53 -8.96 17.29
N TRP A 435 -4.64 -8.02 17.03
CA TRP A 435 -3.85 -7.95 15.81
C TRP A 435 -2.36 -8.17 16.11
N GLU A 436 -1.66 -8.96 15.29
CA GLU A 436 -0.19 -9.08 15.28
C GLU A 436 0.47 -7.91 14.52
N ARG A 437 -0.04 -6.70 14.76
CA ARG A 437 0.52 -5.45 14.26
C ARG A 437 0.03 -4.24 15.07
N GLU A 438 0.68 -3.12 14.82
CA GLU A 438 0.26 -1.81 15.31
C GLU A 438 -0.89 -1.29 14.43
N LEU A 439 -2.04 -1.03 15.06
CA LEU A 439 -3.08 -0.20 14.47
C LEU A 439 -2.75 1.26 14.72
N ASN A 440 -2.98 2.11 13.73
CA ASN A 440 -2.88 3.56 13.92
C ASN A 440 -4.18 4.14 14.51
N ALA A 441 -4.14 5.40 14.95
CA ALA A 441 -5.28 6.07 15.57
C ALA A 441 -6.54 6.11 14.68
N ASN A 442 -6.39 6.17 13.36
CA ASN A 442 -7.54 6.14 12.44
C ASN A 442 -8.18 4.76 12.39
N GLU A 443 -7.39 3.69 12.37
CA GLU A 443 -7.89 2.31 12.41
C GLU A 443 -8.60 2.01 13.74
N ILE A 444 -8.05 2.46 14.88
CA ILE A 444 -8.68 2.28 16.19
C ILE A 444 -9.98 3.08 16.31
N ARG A 445 -10.02 4.30 15.76
CA ARG A 445 -11.26 5.08 15.67
C ARG A 445 -12.31 4.39 14.80
N LYS A 446 -11.88 3.77 13.69
CA LYS A 446 -12.77 2.97 12.82
C LYS A 446 -13.32 1.75 13.56
N GLU A 447 -12.49 1.05 14.35
CA GLU A 447 -12.93 -0.07 15.20
C GLU A 447 -14.01 0.38 16.19
N TYR A 448 -13.75 1.48 16.91
CA TYR A 448 -14.72 2.06 17.85
C TYR A 448 -16.05 2.40 17.15
N GLN A 449 -16.00 3.05 15.99
CA GLN A 449 -17.19 3.46 15.23
C GLN A 449 -17.95 2.29 14.60
N GLY A 450 -17.26 1.20 14.23
CA GLY A 450 -17.86 0.03 13.57
C GLY A 450 -18.96 -0.66 14.40
N LEU A 451 -18.95 -0.45 15.73
CA LEU A 451 -19.96 -0.95 16.66
C LEU A 451 -21.01 0.11 17.04
N VAL A 452 -20.61 1.38 17.15
CA VAL A 452 -21.55 2.50 17.43
C VAL A 452 -22.47 2.80 16.23
N GLY A 453 -22.00 2.57 15.00
CA GLY A 453 -22.76 2.81 13.76
C GLY A 453 -23.87 1.79 13.44
N LYS A 454 -24.16 0.84 14.34
CA LYS A 454 -25.25 -0.15 14.20
C LYS A 454 -26.50 0.18 15.03
N VAL A 455 -26.57 1.36 15.64
CA VAL A 455 -27.82 1.85 16.22
C VAL A 455 -28.73 2.32 15.07
N PRO A 456 -29.96 1.81 14.91
CA PRO A 456 -30.91 2.38 13.99
C PRO A 456 -31.25 3.80 14.46
N GLU A 457 -30.85 4.83 13.72
CA GLU A 457 -31.32 6.21 13.95
C GLU A 457 -32.83 6.29 13.66
N TRP A 458 -33.67 5.97 14.65
CA TRP A 458 -35.12 6.16 14.60
C TRP A 458 -35.55 7.52 15.18
N GLN A 459 -34.75 8.57 14.99
CA GLN A 459 -35.14 9.93 15.44
C GLN A 459 -34.86 11.08 14.46
N SER A 460 -34.31 10.86 13.27
CA SER A 460 -34.07 11.96 12.29
C SER A 460 -34.93 11.92 11.01
N ASN A 461 -35.77 10.88 10.80
CA ASN A 461 -36.52 10.71 9.55
C ASN A 461 -38.03 10.98 9.64
N THR A 462 -38.54 11.67 10.67
CA THR A 462 -39.93 12.14 10.65
C THR A 462 -40.16 13.12 9.50
N ILE A 463 -39.19 14.00 9.22
CA ILE A 463 -39.26 14.97 8.11
C ILE A 463 -39.29 14.26 6.76
N VAL A 464 -38.50 13.20 6.56
CA VAL A 464 -38.47 12.45 5.30
C VAL A 464 -39.77 11.66 5.09
N VAL A 465 -40.33 11.07 6.15
CA VAL A 465 -41.64 10.40 6.07
C VAL A 465 -42.77 11.40 5.77
N TRP A 466 -42.75 12.59 6.38
CA TRP A 466 -43.70 13.66 6.09
C TRP A 466 -43.52 14.26 4.69
N LEU A 467 -42.29 14.34 4.18
CA LEU A 467 -42.01 14.77 2.80
C LEU A 467 -42.47 13.72 1.79
N ILE A 468 -42.31 12.43 2.08
CA ILE A 468 -42.83 11.35 1.24
C ILE A 468 -44.35 11.34 1.27
N LEU A 469 -44.99 11.47 2.44
CA LEU A 469 -46.46 11.59 2.53
C LEU A 469 -46.97 12.84 1.81
N GLY A 470 -46.29 13.97 1.99
CA GLY A 470 -46.60 15.22 1.31
C GLY A 470 -46.47 15.09 -0.21
N ALA A 471 -45.40 14.46 -0.70
CA ALA A 471 -45.21 14.17 -2.12
C ALA A 471 -46.27 13.21 -2.68
N VAL A 472 -46.67 12.18 -1.93
CA VAL A 472 -47.73 11.26 -2.35
C VAL A 472 -49.08 11.97 -2.44
N VAL A 473 -49.43 12.82 -1.47
CA VAL A 473 -50.66 13.64 -1.51
C VAL A 473 -50.62 14.64 -2.66
N LEU A 474 -49.46 15.24 -2.94
CA LEU A 474 -49.29 16.21 -4.02
C LEU A 474 -49.35 15.53 -5.40
N VAL A 475 -48.79 14.33 -5.54
CA VAL A 475 -48.94 13.49 -6.74
C VAL A 475 -50.39 13.04 -6.91
N PHE A 476 -51.10 12.69 -5.84
CA PHE A 476 -52.50 12.30 -5.91
C PHE A 476 -53.41 13.49 -6.26
N MET A 477 -53.11 14.69 -5.74
CA MET A 477 -53.81 15.92 -6.06
C MET A 477 -53.55 16.36 -7.50
N LEU A 478 -52.30 16.27 -7.98
CA LEU A 478 -51.95 16.52 -9.39
C LEU A 478 -52.57 15.48 -10.33
N TRP A 479 -52.59 14.21 -9.95
CA TRP A 479 -53.24 13.13 -10.73
C TRP A 479 -54.76 13.30 -10.78
N TRP A 480 -55.38 13.75 -9.70
CA TRP A 480 -56.82 14.05 -9.66
C TRP A 480 -57.19 15.30 -10.48
N LEU A 481 -56.33 16.34 -10.49
CA LEU A 481 -56.48 17.50 -11.35
C LEU A 481 -56.24 17.15 -12.83
N TRP A 482 -55.31 16.24 -13.10
CA TRP A 482 -55.01 15.75 -14.46
C TRP A 482 -56.11 14.81 -15.00
N SER A 483 -56.72 13.99 -14.13
CA SER A 483 -57.81 13.08 -14.50
C SER A 483 -59.16 13.77 -14.71
N ARG A 484 -59.31 15.01 -14.24
CA ARG A 484 -60.50 15.84 -14.53
C ARG A 484 -60.50 16.51 -15.91
N ASN A 485 -59.34 16.63 -16.58
CA ASN A 485 -59.21 17.46 -17.77
C ASN A 485 -58.81 16.75 -19.08
N LYS A 486 -58.82 15.41 -19.15
CA LYS A 486 -58.65 14.71 -20.43
C LYS A 486 -59.53 13.47 -20.56
N LEU A 487 -60.75 13.68 -21.07
CA LEU A 487 -61.26 12.82 -22.15
C LEU A 487 -60.34 13.02 -23.37
N GLY A 488 -59.89 11.92 -23.95
CA GLY A 488 -59.41 11.90 -25.33
C GLY A 488 -57.90 11.73 -25.52
N SER A 489 -57.60 10.70 -26.29
CA SER A 489 -56.42 10.50 -27.13
C SER A 489 -55.24 9.70 -26.55
N ASN A 490 -55.09 8.51 -27.16
CA ASN A 490 -53.87 7.73 -27.28
C ASN A 490 -52.66 8.59 -27.66
N ASN A 491 -51.51 8.35 -27.02
CA ASN A 491 -50.36 7.72 -27.68
C ASN A 491 -49.19 7.51 -26.71
N LYS A 492 -48.48 6.41 -26.97
CA LYS A 492 -47.20 6.01 -26.36
C LYS A 492 -46.12 7.08 -26.54
N LEU A 493 -45.26 7.24 -25.53
CA LEU A 493 -43.84 7.66 -25.57
C LEU A 493 -43.23 7.24 -24.23
N VAL A 494 -42.43 6.17 -24.17
CA VAL A 494 -40.95 6.17 -24.17
C VAL A 494 -40.36 7.22 -23.21
N LEU A 495 -39.82 6.74 -22.08
CA LEU A 495 -39.06 7.53 -21.11
C LEU A 495 -37.57 7.22 -21.25
N SER A 496 -36.84 8.22 -21.74
CA SER A 496 -35.39 8.34 -21.73
C SER A 496 -34.86 8.45 -20.30
N ARG A 497 -33.85 7.64 -19.95
CA ARG A 497 -33.02 7.83 -18.76
C ARG A 497 -31.75 8.60 -19.13
N LEU A 498 -31.49 9.65 -18.35
CA LEU A 498 -30.27 10.46 -18.34
C LEU A 498 -29.03 9.64 -17.92
N PRO A 499 -27.82 10.11 -18.29
CA PRO A 499 -26.61 9.30 -18.35
C PRO A 499 -25.91 9.18 -17.00
N LYS A 500 -25.30 8.02 -16.76
CA LYS A 500 -24.42 7.78 -15.61
C LYS A 500 -22.96 7.80 -16.09
N LYS A 501 -22.31 8.92 -15.80
CA LYS A 501 -20.86 9.20 -15.64
C LYS A 501 -19.90 8.05 -16.00
N GLU A 502 -19.19 8.24 -17.10
CA GLU A 502 -18.02 7.47 -17.52
C GLU A 502 -16.88 7.55 -16.48
N ARG A 503 -16.27 6.39 -16.21
CA ARG A 503 -14.86 6.33 -15.80
C ARG A 503 -14.06 6.20 -17.09
N SER A 504 -13.28 7.22 -17.37
CA SER A 504 -12.32 7.30 -18.46
C SER A 504 -11.20 6.28 -18.31
N SER A 505 -11.05 5.39 -19.28
CA SER A 505 -9.78 4.74 -19.62
C SER A 505 -9.39 5.17 -21.04
N HIS A 506 -8.37 6.02 -21.17
CA HIS A 506 -7.64 6.23 -22.43
C HIS A 506 -6.89 4.91 -22.71
N GLY A 507 -7.16 4.16 -23.79
CA GLY A 507 -6.67 4.35 -25.17
C GLY A 507 -5.51 3.36 -25.39
N ILE A 508 -5.41 2.50 -26.42
CA ILE A 508 -5.57 2.68 -27.87
C ILE A 508 -5.74 1.28 -28.53
N GLY A 509 -6.55 1.18 -29.60
CA GLY A 509 -6.49 0.07 -30.58
C GLY A 509 -7.86 -0.50 -30.95
N THR A 510 -8.37 -0.13 -32.13
CA THR A 510 -9.60 -0.60 -32.80
C THR A 510 -10.02 -2.02 -32.45
N GLN A 511 -11.13 -2.19 -31.72
CA GLN A 511 -11.81 -3.49 -31.60
C GLN A 511 -13.04 -3.50 -32.50
N GLU A 512 -13.04 -4.42 -33.47
CA GLU A 512 -14.28 -4.96 -34.01
C GLU A 512 -15.16 -5.40 -32.82
N SER A 513 -16.33 -4.81 -32.69
CA SER A 513 -17.25 -5.11 -31.60
C SER A 513 -18.00 -6.38 -31.92
N TYR A 514 -17.40 -7.53 -31.64
CA TYR A 514 -18.07 -8.82 -31.73
C TYR A 514 -19.19 -8.89 -30.69
N PRO A 515 -20.46 -9.13 -31.10
CA PRO A 515 -21.59 -9.25 -30.18
C PRO A 515 -21.45 -10.45 -29.24
N GLU A 516 -20.88 -11.55 -29.70
CA GLU A 516 -20.67 -12.75 -28.89
C GLU A 516 -19.19 -13.08 -28.75
N LYS A 517 -18.79 -13.60 -27.58
CA LYS A 517 -17.37 -13.86 -27.26
C LYS A 517 -17.18 -15.15 -26.45
N ILE A 518 -16.21 -15.98 -26.83
CA ILE A 518 -15.69 -17.09 -26.04
C ILE A 518 -14.29 -16.70 -25.54
N LEU A 519 -14.12 -16.73 -24.22
CA LEU A 519 -12.85 -16.38 -23.56
C LEU A 519 -12.34 -17.59 -22.77
N CYS A 520 -11.18 -18.11 -23.17
CA CYS A 520 -10.53 -19.31 -22.66
C CYS A 520 -9.25 -18.99 -21.85
N PHE A 521 -8.69 -17.78 -21.97
CA PHE A 521 -7.55 -17.35 -21.16
C PHE A 521 -8.04 -16.75 -19.83
N GLY A 522 -7.63 -17.38 -18.72
CA GLY A 522 -8.23 -17.19 -17.40
C GLY A 522 -9.44 -18.10 -17.16
N SER A 523 -10.50 -17.56 -16.55
CA SER A 523 -11.74 -18.30 -16.34
C SER A 523 -12.56 -18.38 -17.63
N LEU A 524 -13.05 -19.57 -17.99
CA LEU A 524 -13.95 -19.74 -19.14
C LEU A 524 -15.17 -18.81 -19.03
N ARG A 525 -15.32 -17.91 -20.00
CA ARG A 525 -16.49 -17.02 -20.16
C ARG A 525 -17.07 -17.20 -21.55
N ILE A 526 -18.40 -17.18 -21.65
CA ILE A 526 -19.11 -17.22 -22.93
C ILE A 526 -20.15 -16.10 -22.88
N LEU A 527 -19.86 -15.00 -23.57
CA LEU A 527 -20.66 -13.78 -23.56
C LEU A 527 -21.61 -13.76 -24.76
N THR A 528 -22.90 -13.53 -24.50
CA THR A 528 -23.92 -13.30 -25.53
C THR A 528 -24.00 -11.82 -25.91
N GLU A 529 -24.77 -11.50 -26.96
CA GLU A 529 -25.02 -10.11 -27.41
C GLU A 529 -25.50 -9.17 -26.30
N ASP A 530 -26.31 -9.69 -25.36
CA ASP A 530 -26.80 -8.96 -24.19
C ASP A 530 -25.75 -8.77 -23.07
N GLY A 531 -24.51 -9.23 -23.29
CA GLY A 531 -23.43 -9.20 -22.30
C GLY A 531 -23.57 -10.23 -21.18
N GLN A 532 -24.47 -11.22 -21.31
CA GLN A 532 -24.64 -12.27 -20.30
C GLN A 532 -23.60 -13.37 -20.47
N ASP A 533 -22.96 -13.75 -19.36
CA ASP A 533 -22.00 -14.86 -19.32
C ASP A 533 -22.72 -16.20 -19.08
N ILE A 534 -22.99 -16.93 -20.17
CA ILE A 534 -23.69 -18.23 -20.12
C ILE A 534 -22.81 -19.36 -19.60
N ALA A 535 -21.48 -19.19 -19.52
CA ALA A 535 -20.59 -20.18 -18.91
C ALA A 535 -20.94 -20.42 -17.42
N LYS A 536 -21.54 -19.44 -16.75
CA LYS A 536 -22.04 -19.57 -15.36
C LYS A 536 -23.24 -20.50 -15.21
N ARG A 537 -23.98 -20.76 -16.29
CA ARG A 537 -25.14 -21.66 -16.31
C ARG A 537 -24.76 -23.11 -16.62
N LEU A 538 -23.54 -23.34 -17.11
CA LEU A 538 -23.02 -24.67 -17.38
C LEU A 538 -22.66 -25.38 -16.06
N SER A 539 -23.25 -26.55 -15.81
CA SER A 539 -22.79 -27.44 -14.74
C SER A 539 -21.36 -27.93 -15.04
N PRO A 540 -20.60 -28.45 -14.04
CA PRO A 540 -19.23 -28.91 -14.26
C PRO A 540 -19.08 -29.86 -15.45
N LYS A 541 -20.02 -30.81 -15.62
CA LYS A 541 -20.00 -31.76 -16.73
C LYS A 541 -20.34 -31.13 -18.09
N LEU A 542 -21.20 -30.12 -18.10
CA LEU A 542 -21.52 -29.36 -19.31
C LEU A 542 -20.36 -28.45 -19.73
N LYS A 543 -19.61 -27.89 -18.78
CA LYS A 543 -18.36 -27.16 -19.06
C LYS A 543 -17.32 -28.07 -19.70
N GLN A 544 -17.10 -29.26 -19.14
CA GLN A 544 -16.21 -30.26 -19.73
C GLN A 544 -16.62 -30.64 -21.15
N LEU A 545 -17.92 -30.90 -21.37
CA LEU A 545 -18.46 -31.21 -22.69
C LEU A 545 -18.28 -30.07 -23.69
N PHE A 546 -18.53 -28.82 -23.27
CA PHE A 546 -18.30 -27.66 -24.12
C PHE A 546 -16.84 -27.52 -24.52
N VAL A 547 -15.93 -27.54 -23.52
CA VAL A 547 -14.50 -27.32 -23.74
C VAL A 547 -13.87 -28.43 -24.58
N ILE A 548 -14.17 -29.71 -24.30
CA ILE A 548 -13.58 -30.80 -25.09
C ILE A 548 -14.02 -30.76 -26.55
N VAL A 549 -15.26 -30.36 -26.84
CA VAL A 549 -15.70 -30.18 -28.22
C VAL A 549 -15.03 -28.95 -28.83
N LEU A 550 -14.91 -27.83 -28.11
CA LEU A 550 -14.27 -26.59 -28.56
C LEU A 550 -12.83 -26.83 -29.00
N LEU A 551 -12.01 -27.45 -28.13
CA LEU A 551 -10.61 -27.75 -28.38
C LEU A 551 -10.39 -28.71 -29.58
N HIS A 552 -11.42 -29.48 -29.92
CA HIS A 552 -11.43 -30.38 -31.07
C HIS A 552 -12.09 -29.78 -32.31
N SER A 553 -12.64 -28.57 -32.24
CA SER A 553 -13.33 -27.89 -33.35
C SER A 553 -12.55 -26.71 -33.93
N ILE A 554 -11.69 -26.08 -33.13
CA ILE A 554 -10.91 -24.89 -33.48
C ILE A 554 -9.56 -25.26 -34.12
N GLY A 555 -9.09 -24.45 -35.07
CA GLY A 555 -7.89 -24.71 -35.89
C GLY A 555 -8.08 -25.85 -36.90
N ASP A 556 -6.99 -26.55 -37.27
CA ASP A 556 -7.01 -27.63 -38.27
C ASP A 556 -7.60 -28.97 -37.77
N LYS A 557 -8.59 -28.94 -36.88
CA LYS A 557 -9.15 -30.12 -36.20
C LYS A 557 -10.44 -30.61 -36.87
N LYS A 558 -10.65 -31.92 -36.82
CA LYS A 558 -11.78 -32.62 -37.48
C LYS A 558 -12.94 -32.97 -36.54
N GLY A 559 -13.08 -32.26 -35.42
CA GLY A 559 -14.09 -32.55 -34.40
C GLY A 559 -13.72 -33.76 -33.54
N ILE A 560 -14.58 -34.08 -32.56
CA ILE A 560 -14.39 -35.22 -31.64
C ILE A 560 -15.40 -36.33 -31.91
N SER A 561 -14.92 -37.56 -32.09
CA SER A 561 -15.80 -38.70 -32.30
C SER A 561 -16.61 -39.03 -31.04
N THR A 562 -17.80 -39.59 -31.22
CA THR A 562 -18.66 -39.99 -30.08
C THR A 562 -17.96 -40.97 -29.14
N LYS A 563 -17.12 -41.86 -29.68
CA LYS A 563 -16.33 -42.82 -28.89
C LYS A 563 -15.33 -42.09 -27.99
N LYS A 564 -14.48 -41.24 -28.59
CA LYS A 564 -13.45 -40.48 -27.85
C LYS A 564 -14.06 -39.54 -26.83
N LEU A 565 -15.13 -38.83 -27.19
CA LEU A 565 -15.88 -37.96 -26.27
C LEU A 565 -16.38 -38.72 -25.04
N THR A 566 -16.87 -39.94 -25.24
CA THR A 566 -17.43 -40.75 -24.15
C THR A 566 -16.33 -41.30 -23.24
N GLU A 567 -15.24 -41.78 -23.82
CA GLU A 567 -14.07 -42.27 -23.08
C GLU A 567 -13.43 -41.18 -22.22
N SER A 568 -13.38 -39.94 -22.71
CA SER A 568 -12.81 -38.81 -21.95
C SER A 568 -13.71 -38.31 -20.83
N LEU A 569 -15.04 -38.23 -21.04
CA LEU A 569 -15.95 -37.64 -20.05
C LEU A 569 -16.60 -38.65 -19.10
N TRP A 570 -16.80 -39.89 -19.52
CA TRP A 570 -17.46 -40.93 -18.71
C TRP A 570 -16.66 -42.23 -18.71
N PRO A 571 -15.41 -42.21 -18.21
CA PRO A 571 -14.57 -43.41 -18.16
C PRO A 571 -15.23 -44.48 -17.26
N GLY A 572 -15.20 -45.74 -17.71
CA GLY A 572 -15.69 -46.87 -16.92
C GLY A 572 -17.22 -47.02 -16.82
N VAL A 573 -18.01 -46.18 -17.49
CA VAL A 573 -19.47 -46.30 -17.51
C VAL A 573 -19.91 -47.30 -18.59
N GLU A 574 -20.85 -48.19 -18.26
CA GLU A 574 -21.43 -49.16 -19.21
C GLU A 574 -21.96 -48.44 -20.48
N PRO A 575 -21.74 -48.99 -21.70
CA PRO A 575 -22.09 -48.33 -22.96
C PRO A 575 -23.53 -47.80 -23.05
N LYS A 576 -24.50 -48.52 -22.46
CA LYS A 576 -25.92 -48.13 -22.43
C LYS A 576 -26.17 -46.89 -21.57
N ASN A 577 -25.57 -46.84 -20.38
CA ASN A 577 -25.70 -45.71 -19.45
C ASN A 577 -24.94 -44.49 -19.96
N ALA A 578 -23.76 -44.68 -20.55
CA ALA A 578 -22.97 -43.62 -21.15
C ALA A 578 -23.70 -42.95 -22.33
N LYS A 579 -24.41 -43.73 -23.17
CA LYS A 579 -25.23 -43.20 -24.26
C LYS A 579 -26.37 -42.30 -23.75
N ASN A 580 -27.09 -42.72 -22.72
CA ASN A 580 -28.21 -41.95 -22.16
C ASN A 580 -27.72 -40.64 -21.50
N THR A 581 -26.70 -40.72 -20.64
CA THR A 581 -26.12 -39.56 -19.96
C THR A 581 -25.54 -38.55 -20.96
N ARG A 582 -24.83 -39.02 -21.99
CA ARG A 582 -24.32 -38.16 -23.06
C ARG A 582 -25.45 -37.46 -23.82
N GLY A 583 -26.50 -38.20 -24.19
CA GLY A 583 -27.67 -37.65 -24.87
C GLY A 583 -28.31 -36.50 -24.10
N THR A 584 -28.56 -36.69 -22.80
CA THR A 584 -29.10 -35.65 -21.92
C THR A 584 -28.18 -34.44 -21.81
N ASN A 585 -26.87 -34.65 -21.62
CA ASN A 585 -25.92 -33.55 -21.50
C ASN A 585 -25.78 -32.74 -22.80
N ILE A 586 -25.86 -33.38 -23.97
CA ILE A 586 -25.86 -32.69 -25.27
C ILE A 586 -27.12 -31.83 -25.43
N GLN A 587 -28.29 -32.34 -25.05
CA GLN A 587 -29.54 -31.55 -25.13
C GLN A 587 -29.51 -30.37 -24.16
N ASN A 588 -29.03 -30.57 -22.93
CA ASN A 588 -28.87 -29.50 -21.96
C ASN A 588 -27.87 -28.44 -22.43
N LEU A 589 -26.75 -28.86 -23.03
CA LEU A 589 -25.78 -27.93 -23.60
C LEU A 589 -26.38 -27.11 -24.74
N ARG A 590 -27.11 -27.75 -25.67
CA ARG A 590 -27.84 -27.05 -26.75
C ARG A 590 -28.85 -26.05 -26.23
N ALA A 591 -29.62 -26.41 -25.19
CA ALA A 591 -30.61 -25.51 -24.58
C ALA A 591 -29.96 -24.28 -23.91
N ILE A 592 -28.74 -24.40 -23.40
CA ILE A 592 -28.00 -23.26 -22.86
C ILE A 592 -27.39 -22.43 -23.98
N LEU A 593 -26.84 -23.08 -25.01
CA LEU A 593 -26.25 -22.41 -26.17
C LEU A 593 -27.30 -21.71 -27.06
N SER A 594 -28.58 -22.08 -27.01
CA SER A 594 -29.64 -21.37 -27.76
C SER A 594 -29.84 -19.91 -27.35
N ALA A 595 -29.16 -19.45 -26.29
CA ALA A 595 -29.07 -18.03 -25.93
C ALA A 595 -28.06 -17.26 -26.79
N SER A 596 -27.30 -17.95 -27.64
CA SER A 596 -26.33 -17.44 -28.60
C SER A 596 -26.79 -17.79 -30.01
N ASN A 597 -26.62 -16.87 -30.95
CA ASN A 597 -26.95 -17.09 -32.36
C ASN A 597 -25.73 -17.62 -33.14
N GLU A 598 -24.53 -17.43 -32.62
CA GLU A 598 -23.28 -17.72 -33.34
C GLU A 598 -22.58 -19.01 -32.86
N ILE A 599 -23.01 -19.65 -31.76
CA ILE A 599 -22.33 -20.83 -31.19
C ILE A 599 -23.24 -22.07 -31.28
N ASN A 600 -22.93 -22.99 -32.20
CA ASN A 600 -23.78 -24.15 -32.48
C ASN A 600 -23.06 -25.49 -32.26
N LEU A 601 -23.68 -26.40 -31.49
CA LEU A 601 -23.20 -27.77 -31.30
C LEU A 601 -23.77 -28.72 -32.37
N THR A 602 -22.97 -29.01 -33.40
CA THR A 602 -23.36 -29.85 -34.54
C THR A 602 -22.71 -31.24 -34.49
N PHE A 603 -23.33 -32.20 -35.17
CA PHE A 603 -22.79 -33.54 -35.36
C PHE A 603 -22.75 -33.82 -36.86
N LYS A 604 -21.55 -33.88 -37.44
CA LYS A 604 -21.31 -34.13 -38.86
C LYS A 604 -20.12 -35.08 -39.01
N ASP A 605 -20.12 -35.90 -40.06
CA ASP A 605 -19.04 -36.85 -40.35
C ASP A 605 -18.61 -37.73 -39.17
N LYS A 606 -19.60 -38.18 -38.37
CA LYS A 606 -19.44 -38.99 -37.16
C LYS A 606 -18.69 -38.29 -35.99
N ASN A 607 -18.48 -36.98 -36.08
CA ASN A 607 -17.79 -36.16 -35.10
C ASN A 607 -18.67 -34.99 -34.59
N TRP A 608 -18.44 -34.59 -33.35
CA TRP A 608 -19.05 -33.41 -32.73
C TRP A 608 -18.20 -32.18 -32.98
N PHE A 609 -18.86 -31.08 -33.30
CA PHE A 609 -18.24 -29.77 -33.55
C PHE A 609 -18.97 -28.66 -32.81
N LEU A 610 -18.22 -27.65 -32.39
CA LEU A 610 -18.73 -26.32 -32.11
C LEU A 610 -18.46 -25.45 -33.32
N GLU A 611 -19.52 -25.10 -34.03
CA GLU A 611 -19.48 -24.16 -35.16
C GLU A 611 -19.65 -22.75 -34.61
N LEU A 612 -18.67 -21.90 -34.88
CA LEU A 612 -18.65 -20.49 -34.51
C LEU A 612 -18.96 -19.66 -35.76
N GLY A 613 -19.98 -18.81 -35.68
CA GLY A 613 -20.31 -17.88 -36.74
C GLY A 613 -19.36 -16.68 -36.78
N THR A 614 -19.45 -15.89 -37.85
CA THR A 614 -18.50 -14.79 -38.13
C THR A 614 -18.57 -13.64 -37.13
N ASN A 615 -19.65 -13.55 -36.34
CA ASN A 615 -19.80 -12.50 -35.32
C ASN A 615 -19.45 -12.98 -33.90
N CYS A 616 -18.87 -14.18 -33.75
CA CYS A 616 -18.37 -14.68 -32.48
C CYS A 616 -16.86 -14.56 -32.39
N TYR A 617 -16.36 -13.77 -31.45
CA TYR A 617 -14.93 -13.72 -31.13
C TYR A 617 -14.54 -14.94 -30.27
N CYS A 618 -13.39 -15.55 -30.56
CA CYS A 618 -12.83 -16.61 -29.72
C CYS A 618 -11.35 -16.33 -29.46
N ASP A 619 -11.00 -16.01 -28.22
CA ASP A 619 -9.62 -15.67 -27.86
C ASP A 619 -8.64 -16.85 -28.07
N TYR A 620 -9.12 -18.10 -27.95
CA TYR A 620 -8.33 -19.29 -28.24
C TYR A 620 -7.96 -19.40 -29.72
N GLN A 621 -8.91 -19.12 -30.62
CA GLN A 621 -8.63 -19.08 -32.06
C GLN A 621 -7.70 -17.89 -32.39
N GLU A 622 -8.00 -16.71 -31.86
CA GLU A 622 -7.17 -15.50 -32.05
C GLU A 622 -5.72 -15.73 -31.60
N VAL A 623 -5.50 -16.38 -30.46
CA VAL A 623 -4.14 -16.71 -30.00
C VAL A 623 -3.46 -17.69 -30.94
N LEU A 624 -4.15 -18.71 -31.48
CA LEU A 624 -3.55 -19.61 -32.47
C LEU A 624 -3.13 -18.87 -33.74
N ASP A 625 -3.98 -17.96 -34.22
CA ASP A 625 -3.72 -17.16 -35.43
C ASP A 625 -2.56 -16.18 -35.20
N LEU A 626 -2.57 -15.43 -34.09
CA LEU A 626 -1.48 -14.52 -33.72
C LEU A 626 -0.16 -15.26 -33.52
N LYS A 627 -0.17 -16.48 -32.95
CA LYS A 627 1.03 -17.31 -32.81
C LYS A 627 1.58 -17.74 -34.16
N HIS A 628 0.71 -18.11 -35.10
CA HIS A 628 1.12 -18.46 -36.45
C HIS A 628 1.68 -17.23 -37.20
N GLU A 629 1.02 -16.07 -37.09
CA GLU A 629 1.50 -14.80 -37.66
C GLU A 629 2.87 -14.39 -37.10
N LEU A 630 3.03 -14.39 -35.77
CA LEU A 630 4.27 -14.00 -35.09
C LEU A 630 5.40 -15.03 -35.26
N GLY A 631 5.05 -16.30 -35.56
CA GLY A 631 6.00 -17.36 -35.87
C GLY A 631 6.63 -17.24 -37.27
N SER A 632 5.97 -16.56 -38.21
CA SER A 632 6.43 -16.42 -39.60
C SER A 632 7.73 -15.59 -39.74
N GLU A 633 8.43 -15.72 -40.88
CA GLU A 633 9.78 -15.14 -41.11
C GLU A 633 9.76 -13.61 -41.34
N ASP A 634 8.63 -13.02 -41.73
CA ASP A 634 8.55 -11.58 -42.03
C ASP A 634 8.33 -10.77 -40.74
N ARG A 635 9.43 -10.23 -40.20
CA ARG A 635 9.51 -9.68 -38.83
C ARG A 635 10.02 -8.24 -38.83
N THR A 636 9.40 -7.38 -39.63
CA THR A 636 9.71 -5.95 -39.54
C THR A 636 9.37 -5.43 -38.15
N ARG A 637 10.19 -4.55 -37.58
CA ARG A 637 9.98 -3.96 -36.23
C ARG A 637 8.55 -3.43 -36.01
N SER A 638 8.00 -2.74 -37.01
CA SER A 638 6.63 -2.21 -36.97
C SER A 638 5.54 -3.28 -36.89
N PHE A 639 5.80 -4.50 -37.41
CA PHE A 639 4.87 -5.61 -37.34
C PHE A 639 4.79 -6.17 -35.92
N LEU A 640 5.94 -6.36 -35.27
CA LEU A 640 6.01 -6.83 -33.88
C LEU A 640 5.39 -5.82 -32.91
N GLU A 641 5.71 -4.53 -33.04
CA GLU A 641 5.14 -3.45 -32.22
C GLU A 641 3.61 -3.35 -32.36
N PHE A 642 3.04 -3.77 -33.49
CA PHE A 642 1.59 -3.75 -33.74
C PHE A 642 0.86 -5.03 -33.31
N ARG A 643 1.44 -6.21 -33.56
CA ARG A 643 0.80 -7.52 -33.32
C ARG A 643 1.02 -8.04 -31.91
N LEU A 644 2.22 -7.89 -31.35
CA LEU A 644 2.56 -8.43 -30.03
C LEU A 644 1.67 -7.88 -28.90
N PRO A 645 1.32 -6.58 -28.84
CA PRO A 645 0.41 -6.07 -27.81
C PRO A 645 -0.96 -6.76 -27.81
N LYS A 646 -1.48 -7.17 -28.99
CA LYS A 646 -2.76 -7.88 -29.09
C LYS A 646 -2.68 -9.26 -28.44
N LEU A 647 -1.60 -10.00 -28.71
CA LEU A 647 -1.35 -11.29 -28.08
C LEU A 647 -1.19 -11.14 -26.56
N LEU A 648 -0.35 -10.20 -26.12
CA LEU A 648 -0.08 -9.93 -24.71
C LEU A 648 -1.35 -9.54 -23.94
N ALA A 649 -2.25 -8.77 -24.54
CA ALA A 649 -3.51 -8.38 -23.93
C ALA A 649 -4.38 -9.60 -23.56
N ILE A 650 -4.38 -10.65 -24.40
CA ILE A 650 -5.12 -11.89 -24.13
C ILE A 650 -4.39 -12.71 -23.07
N LEU A 651 -3.08 -12.94 -23.23
CA LEU A 651 -2.31 -13.83 -22.37
C LEU A 651 -2.14 -13.31 -20.93
N LYS A 652 -2.23 -11.99 -20.73
CA LYS A 652 -2.20 -11.36 -19.40
C LYS A 652 -3.47 -11.58 -18.58
N GLU A 653 -4.58 -11.96 -19.20
CA GLU A 653 -5.84 -12.23 -18.47
C GLU A 653 -5.75 -13.49 -17.59
N GLY A 654 -4.85 -14.43 -17.91
CA GLY A 654 -4.52 -15.58 -17.06
C GLY A 654 -4.20 -16.87 -17.83
N ARG A 655 -3.86 -17.94 -17.08
CA ARG A 655 -3.54 -19.26 -17.65
C ARG A 655 -4.70 -19.80 -18.49
N PHE A 656 -4.37 -20.56 -19.52
CA PHE A 656 -5.34 -21.22 -20.39
C PHE A 656 -6.24 -22.15 -19.56
N LEU A 657 -7.55 -21.85 -19.52
CA LEU A 657 -8.57 -22.60 -18.77
C LEU A 657 -8.26 -22.79 -17.28
N ALA A 658 -7.76 -21.74 -16.60
CA ALA A 658 -7.19 -21.76 -15.24
C ALA A 658 -8.04 -22.41 -14.13
N ASN A 659 -9.37 -22.48 -14.29
CA ASN A 659 -10.30 -23.03 -13.29
C ASN A 659 -10.80 -24.44 -13.62
N MET A 660 -10.14 -25.17 -14.52
CA MET A 660 -10.45 -26.55 -14.88
C MET A 660 -9.22 -27.44 -14.65
N SER A 661 -9.41 -28.56 -13.94
CA SER A 661 -8.34 -29.46 -13.52
C SER A 661 -8.65 -30.92 -13.84
N ASP A 662 -9.31 -31.16 -14.98
CA ASP A 662 -9.70 -32.49 -15.43
C ASP A 662 -8.55 -33.19 -16.16
N SER A 663 -8.26 -34.45 -15.83
CA SER A 663 -7.06 -35.15 -16.34
C SER A 663 -6.96 -35.29 -17.85
N TRP A 664 -8.08 -35.29 -18.59
CA TRP A 664 -8.06 -35.32 -20.06
C TRP A 664 -7.64 -33.97 -20.68
N LEU A 665 -7.69 -32.89 -19.90
CA LEU A 665 -7.37 -31.53 -20.32
C LEU A 665 -5.87 -31.23 -20.18
N ASP A 666 -5.17 -31.89 -19.26
CA ASP A 666 -3.75 -31.67 -18.96
C ASP A 666 -2.88 -31.61 -20.23
N PRO A 667 -2.98 -32.54 -21.21
CA PRO A 667 -2.14 -32.49 -22.42
C PRO A 667 -2.38 -31.24 -23.29
N PHE A 668 -3.58 -30.66 -23.25
CA PHE A 668 -3.89 -29.43 -23.99
C PHE A 668 -3.33 -28.20 -23.28
N VAL A 669 -3.48 -28.15 -21.96
CA VAL A 669 -2.98 -27.05 -21.13
C VAL A 669 -1.45 -27.03 -21.13
N GLU A 670 -0.80 -28.17 -20.96
CA GLU A 670 0.66 -28.29 -21.01
C GLU A 670 1.19 -27.87 -22.39
N LYS A 671 0.61 -28.40 -23.48
CA LYS A 671 1.03 -28.02 -24.84
C LYS A 671 0.86 -26.51 -25.08
N MET A 672 -0.25 -25.93 -24.66
CA MET A 672 -0.49 -24.50 -24.84
C MET A 672 0.48 -23.67 -24.00
N SER A 673 0.65 -24.00 -22.72
CA SER A 673 1.57 -23.32 -21.80
C SER A 673 3.01 -23.33 -22.33
N ASN A 674 3.53 -24.51 -22.69
CA ASN A 674 4.90 -24.64 -23.21
C ASN A 674 5.08 -23.83 -24.48
N SER A 675 4.16 -23.96 -25.44
CA SER A 675 4.25 -23.20 -26.70
C SER A 675 4.05 -21.69 -26.55
N ILE A 676 3.43 -21.21 -25.47
CA ILE A 676 3.37 -19.78 -25.12
C ILE A 676 4.69 -19.32 -24.55
N ILE A 677 5.27 -20.08 -23.60
CA ILE A 677 6.56 -19.76 -22.99
C ILE A 677 7.66 -19.74 -24.06
N GLU A 678 7.70 -20.76 -24.93
CA GLU A 678 8.63 -20.84 -26.06
C GLU A 678 8.50 -19.64 -26.99
N LEU A 679 7.28 -19.29 -27.42
CA LEU A 679 7.07 -18.11 -28.26
C LEU A 679 7.49 -16.82 -27.57
N CYS A 680 7.15 -16.65 -26.28
CA CYS A 680 7.52 -15.44 -25.55
C CYS A 680 9.04 -15.28 -25.45
N TRP A 681 9.75 -16.38 -25.21
CA TRP A 681 11.21 -16.41 -25.19
C TRP A 681 11.84 -16.13 -26.56
N GLU A 682 11.32 -16.77 -27.62
CA GLU A 682 11.79 -16.51 -28.98
C GLU A 682 11.58 -15.05 -29.40
N LEU A 683 10.49 -14.43 -28.98
CA LEU A 683 10.20 -13.03 -29.25
C LEU A 683 11.06 -12.10 -28.39
N SER A 684 11.32 -12.42 -27.12
CA SER A 684 12.19 -11.60 -26.28
C SER A 684 13.61 -11.50 -26.85
N ASN A 685 14.14 -12.60 -27.39
CA ASN A 685 15.48 -12.62 -28.00
C ASN A 685 15.59 -11.82 -29.30
N LYS A 686 14.47 -11.41 -29.89
CA LYS A 686 14.41 -10.60 -31.13
C LYS A 686 14.14 -9.12 -30.85
N LEU A 687 13.84 -8.76 -29.60
CA LEU A 687 13.52 -7.40 -29.19
C LEU A 687 14.75 -6.71 -28.60
N ASP A 688 15.00 -5.48 -29.04
CA ASP A 688 16.04 -4.64 -28.45
C ASP A 688 15.66 -4.19 -27.02
N ALA A 689 16.58 -4.36 -26.07
CA ALA A 689 16.34 -4.15 -24.64
C ALA A 689 16.05 -2.69 -24.27
N ASP A 690 16.70 -1.74 -24.95
CA ASP A 690 16.54 -0.31 -24.67
C ASP A 690 15.27 0.24 -25.34
N ALA A 691 15.00 -0.18 -26.57
CA ALA A 691 13.87 0.29 -27.35
C ALA A 691 12.53 -0.37 -26.97
N HIS A 692 12.54 -1.60 -26.46
CA HIS A 692 11.32 -2.40 -26.23
C HIS A 692 11.16 -2.89 -24.79
N SER A 693 11.75 -2.20 -23.82
CA SER A 693 11.69 -2.56 -22.39
C SER A 693 10.27 -2.85 -21.87
N VAL A 694 9.25 -2.14 -22.37
CA VAL A 694 7.83 -2.38 -22.00
C VAL A 694 7.31 -3.71 -22.54
N LEU A 695 7.59 -4.04 -23.81
CA LEU A 695 7.17 -5.32 -24.41
C LEU A 695 7.91 -6.50 -23.78
N LEU A 696 9.20 -6.35 -23.49
CA LEU A 696 10.00 -7.35 -22.79
C LEU A 696 9.48 -7.61 -21.37
N TYR A 697 9.10 -6.55 -20.64
CA TYR A 697 8.47 -6.70 -19.32
C TYR A 697 7.15 -7.47 -19.41
N ASP A 698 6.35 -7.18 -20.43
CA ASP A 698 5.07 -7.82 -20.65
C ASP A 698 5.21 -9.30 -21.03
N LEU A 699 6.19 -9.64 -21.86
CA LEU A 699 6.57 -11.02 -22.19
C LEU A 699 6.99 -11.79 -20.93
N ALA A 700 7.90 -11.22 -20.13
CA ALA A 700 8.34 -11.83 -18.87
C ALA A 700 7.16 -12.01 -17.89
N SER A 701 6.23 -11.05 -17.86
CA SER A 701 5.02 -11.14 -17.02
C SER A 701 4.11 -12.28 -17.46
N VAL A 702 3.93 -12.48 -18.78
CA VAL A 702 3.19 -13.63 -19.32
C VAL A 702 3.90 -14.93 -18.98
N MET A 703 5.22 -15.03 -19.15
CA MET A 703 5.97 -16.25 -18.81
C MET A 703 5.79 -16.62 -17.33
N TYR A 704 5.81 -15.65 -16.40
CA TYR A 704 5.50 -15.89 -15.00
C TYR A 704 4.06 -16.34 -14.73
N ILE A 705 3.08 -15.84 -15.49
CA ILE A 705 1.70 -16.31 -15.36
C ILE A 705 1.63 -17.80 -15.62
N TYR A 706 2.42 -18.35 -16.54
CA TYR A 706 2.37 -19.78 -16.91
C TYR A 706 3.35 -20.65 -16.10
N ASP A 707 4.48 -20.09 -15.69
CA ASP A 707 5.52 -20.76 -14.91
C ASP A 707 6.12 -19.79 -13.90
N ASP A 708 5.73 -19.95 -12.63
CA ASP A 708 6.14 -19.06 -11.53
C ASP A 708 7.65 -19.15 -11.23
N LEU A 709 8.32 -20.21 -11.69
CA LEU A 709 9.75 -20.45 -11.55
C LEU A 709 10.49 -20.43 -12.91
N ASN A 710 10.00 -19.63 -13.83
CA ASN A 710 10.64 -19.47 -15.13
C ASN A 710 11.94 -18.64 -15.06
N GLU A 711 13.08 -19.28 -15.33
CA GLU A 711 14.41 -18.64 -15.29
C GLU A 711 14.59 -17.58 -16.38
N ASN A 712 14.06 -17.81 -17.58
CA ASN A 712 14.15 -16.87 -18.69
C ASN A 712 13.38 -15.57 -18.39
N ALA A 713 12.19 -15.70 -17.79
CA ALA A 713 11.40 -14.56 -17.33
C ALA A 713 12.14 -13.75 -16.24
N LEU A 714 12.82 -14.45 -15.33
CA LEU A 714 13.69 -13.83 -14.34
C LEU A 714 14.81 -13.04 -15.02
N GLN A 715 15.53 -13.65 -15.96
CA GLN A 715 16.64 -13.02 -16.68
C GLN A 715 16.20 -11.72 -17.38
N ILE A 716 15.11 -11.75 -18.15
CA ILE A 716 14.56 -10.56 -18.82
C ILE A 716 14.24 -9.45 -17.81
N LYS A 717 13.60 -9.82 -16.69
CA LYS A 717 13.21 -8.86 -15.66
C LYS A 717 14.42 -8.26 -14.94
N LEU A 718 15.44 -9.05 -14.66
CA LEU A 718 16.70 -8.56 -14.10
C LEU A 718 17.39 -7.60 -15.07
N GLN A 719 17.48 -7.95 -16.35
CA GLN A 719 18.06 -7.08 -17.39
C GLN A 719 17.37 -5.72 -17.46
N ILE A 720 16.03 -5.70 -17.50
CA ILE A 720 15.26 -4.44 -17.52
C ILE A 720 15.52 -3.61 -16.27
N LEU A 721 15.53 -4.23 -15.09
CA LEU A 721 15.73 -3.52 -13.82
C LEU A 721 17.15 -2.98 -13.68
N ILE A 722 18.16 -3.74 -14.12
CA ILE A 722 19.56 -3.32 -14.11
C ILE A 722 19.76 -2.17 -15.10
N GLY A 723 19.24 -2.27 -16.32
CA GLY A 723 19.28 -1.18 -17.31
C GLY A 723 18.60 0.11 -16.84
N GLN A 724 17.57 0.00 -15.98
CA GLN A 724 16.91 1.15 -15.33
C GLN A 724 17.66 1.68 -14.09
N GLY A 725 18.82 1.13 -13.73
CA GLY A 725 19.57 1.51 -12.53
C GLY A 725 18.96 1.04 -11.21
N LYS A 726 17.98 0.11 -11.25
CA LYS A 726 17.24 -0.40 -10.09
C LYS A 726 17.84 -1.71 -9.55
N LEU A 727 19.14 -1.71 -9.25
CA LEU A 727 19.87 -2.90 -8.79
C LEU A 727 19.29 -3.54 -7.52
N SER A 728 18.81 -2.74 -6.57
CA SER A 728 18.17 -3.26 -5.36
C SER A 728 16.89 -4.03 -5.66
N LEU A 729 16.09 -3.55 -6.63
CA LEU A 729 14.87 -4.22 -7.05
C LEU A 729 15.19 -5.49 -7.85
N ALA A 730 16.22 -5.46 -8.69
CA ALA A 730 16.72 -6.65 -9.38
C ALA A 730 17.14 -7.73 -8.37
N ARG A 731 17.93 -7.37 -7.35
CA ARG A 731 18.32 -8.30 -6.29
C ARG A 731 17.12 -8.85 -5.52
N THR A 732 16.15 -8.01 -5.21
CA THR A 732 14.91 -8.42 -4.53
C THR A 732 14.11 -9.42 -5.36
N VAL A 733 13.99 -9.19 -6.68
CA VAL A 733 13.29 -10.09 -7.60
C VAL A 733 13.99 -11.45 -7.65
N TYR A 734 15.31 -11.46 -7.75
CA TYR A 734 16.12 -12.68 -7.69
C TYR A 734 15.98 -13.42 -6.35
N ASP A 735 16.13 -12.72 -5.22
CA ASP A 735 16.03 -13.36 -3.89
C ASP A 735 14.63 -13.95 -3.66
N ASN A 736 13.58 -13.29 -4.16
CA ASN A 736 12.21 -13.83 -4.11
C ASN A 736 12.05 -15.08 -4.97
N PHE A 737 12.67 -15.11 -6.14
CA PHE A 737 12.70 -16.30 -6.99
C PHE A 737 13.43 -17.45 -6.28
N VAL A 738 14.61 -17.21 -5.71
CA VAL A 738 15.38 -18.21 -4.95
C VAL A 738 14.55 -18.78 -3.79
N LYS A 739 13.88 -17.92 -3.02
CA LYS A 739 13.00 -18.36 -1.92
C LYS A 739 11.82 -19.19 -2.40
N LEU A 740 11.21 -18.81 -3.53
CA LEU A 740 10.12 -19.57 -4.12
C LEU A 740 10.60 -20.93 -4.65
N TYR A 741 11.77 -20.95 -5.28
CA TYR A 741 12.43 -22.16 -5.77
C TYR A 741 12.70 -23.14 -4.62
N GLU A 742 13.33 -22.67 -3.54
CA GLU A 742 13.59 -23.46 -2.33
C GLU A 742 12.29 -23.95 -1.68
N LYS A 743 11.25 -23.13 -1.64
CA LYS A 743 9.94 -23.51 -1.10
C LYS A 743 9.27 -24.64 -1.90
N ILE A 744 9.40 -24.64 -3.23
CA ILE A 744 8.73 -25.60 -4.11
C ILE A 744 9.53 -26.89 -4.25
N TYR A 745 10.85 -26.79 -4.45
CA TYR A 745 11.72 -27.94 -4.73
C TYR A 745 12.47 -28.48 -3.51
N GLY A 746 12.53 -27.71 -2.41
CA GLY A 746 13.22 -28.11 -1.18
C GLY A 746 14.75 -28.08 -1.26
N GLU A 747 15.30 -27.47 -2.30
CA GLU A 747 16.75 -27.35 -2.54
C GLU A 747 17.14 -25.91 -2.85
N SER A 748 18.41 -25.55 -2.62
CA SER A 748 18.90 -24.21 -2.92
C SER A 748 19.07 -24.00 -4.43
N TYR A 749 18.69 -22.82 -4.90
CA TYR A 749 18.91 -22.43 -6.29
C TYR A 749 20.40 -22.34 -6.63
N ALA A 750 20.81 -22.97 -7.74
CA ALA A 750 22.22 -23.24 -8.04
C ALA A 750 22.98 -22.01 -8.59
N LEU A 751 22.37 -21.25 -9.49
CA LEU A 751 22.99 -20.07 -10.09
C LEU A 751 22.98 -18.92 -9.08
N ARG A 752 24.05 -18.13 -9.02
CA ARG A 752 24.11 -16.91 -8.21
C ARG A 752 23.59 -15.70 -8.99
N PHE A 753 23.20 -14.65 -8.28
CA PHE A 753 22.73 -13.40 -8.89
C PHE A 753 23.75 -12.84 -9.89
N GLU A 754 25.03 -12.84 -9.52
CA GLU A 754 26.11 -12.30 -10.36
C GLU A 754 26.27 -13.12 -11.64
N GLU A 755 26.16 -14.45 -11.56
CA GLU A 755 26.26 -15.38 -12.71
C GLU A 755 25.09 -15.21 -13.67
N MET A 756 23.89 -15.04 -13.12
CA MET A 756 22.67 -14.80 -13.91
C MET A 756 22.67 -13.45 -14.62
N VAL A 757 23.40 -12.46 -14.10
CA VAL A 757 23.58 -11.15 -14.73
C VAL A 757 24.70 -11.15 -15.77
N ILE A 758 25.77 -11.95 -15.56
CA ILE A 758 26.95 -12.00 -16.45
C ILE A 758 26.69 -12.77 -17.75
N ASN A 759 25.87 -13.82 -17.75
CA ASN A 759 25.55 -14.62 -18.95
C ASN A 759 25.02 -13.78 -20.15
N ASN A 760 24.52 -12.57 -19.91
CA ASN A 760 24.10 -11.63 -20.96
C ASN A 760 25.23 -10.83 -21.62
N SER A 761 26.44 -10.80 -21.05
CA SER A 761 27.56 -10.01 -21.60
C SER A 761 28.30 -10.74 -22.73
N SER A 762 28.17 -12.06 -22.77
CA SER A 762 28.91 -12.98 -23.64
C SER A 762 28.14 -13.47 -24.87
N GLU A 763 26.83 -13.20 -24.98
CA GLU A 763 26.01 -13.56 -26.16
C GLU A 763 25.70 -12.39 -27.10
N ASN A 764 26.11 -11.16 -26.74
CA ASN A 764 26.01 -9.96 -27.58
C ASN A 764 27.37 -9.46 -28.11
N GLN A 765 28.34 -10.35 -28.30
CA GLN A 765 29.59 -10.08 -29.05
C GLN A 765 29.60 -10.79 -30.40
#